data_AF-A0A0X3T751-F1
#
_entry.id   AF-A0A0X3T751-F1
#
_cell.length_a   1.000
_cell.length_b   1.000
_cell.length_c   1.000
_cell.angle_alpha   90.00
_cell.angle_beta   90.00
_cell.angle_gamma   90.00
#
_symmetry.space_group_name_H-M   'P 1'
#
loop_
_entity.id
_entity.type
_entity.pdbx_description
1 polymer ?
#
loop_
_entity_poly.entity_id
_entity_poly.type
_entity_poly.pdbx_seq_one_letter_code
_entity_poly.pdbx_strand_id
1 'polypeptide(L)'
;MEDLNKIRLPKLTYVELDGFSIYKKVDGKISLDISKDVYCLTGANGLGKSTFLTSIIYGFCGFLRGQSTDLTAPDKREKEGRKIARNYFSGRSDFNGESSISLKFTIEVYQYSIKRKISEAGEILSLNIIDISNGNKDLYQDNATDSTDVKTDIFEKYIALHTNLKSFHRFAFLIQDVMSFDENHHLLFWDSHALEYALFSCIGLDPSIADKTNADKFESERIASHIRNTQWAISQAKKAISESLKDIDIGILDMEKAQELQEEIDSIQDEIELLERQKRDEESLLAQEVQNKFDKEIKFRNLFKNFSSRTLQTKFYKKVEQSIIDQSCFSCGSTSEESIKNIRKLTDSECCPVCNTYIEKNELNEGLTSELTKADLEIQEAQAEIVKIEEKCSNLNNRITAQITSKEQLQSELHQLVPEGFSIEEHENTIKKNSHIDALEKTKRKYIEEKAKIDKSYAEGFKLLADQYLTIENKFVPLFKKLAQKFIGVEVEINMDMSPNKKPNHKKPPLSLFIGGSARAAKHELSESQRFFIDIALKMSLIQFATKEDENVTMLLDTPEGSLDIAYEAMVGEMFSQFALKNSLFLTANLNSSKILTQLAKNCGHQKMHVERMTGWADLSQVQQDSEGLFNDAYDEIAKHLGA
;
A
#
# COMPACT_ATOMS: atom_id res chain seq x y z
N MET A 1 -28.55 -28.20 -3.88
CA MET A 1 -27.11 -28.52 -4.02
C MET A 1 -26.27 -27.27 -4.29
N GLU A 2 -26.87 -26.09 -4.54
CA GLU A 2 -26.17 -24.82 -4.80
C GLU A 2 -25.55 -24.13 -3.56
N ASP A 3 -25.92 -24.50 -2.32
CA ASP A 3 -25.51 -23.76 -1.10
C ASP A 3 -24.38 -24.41 -0.28
N LEU A 4 -23.92 -25.62 -0.61
CA LEU A 4 -23.09 -26.42 0.31
C LEU A 4 -21.65 -25.89 0.49
N ASN A 5 -21.15 -25.03 -0.39
CA ASN A 5 -19.77 -24.52 -0.34
C ASN A 5 -19.65 -22.99 -0.25
N LYS A 6 -20.75 -22.27 0.08
CA LYS A 6 -20.63 -20.83 0.38
C LYS A 6 -19.87 -20.63 1.69
N ILE A 7 -19.04 -19.59 1.72
CA ILE A 7 -18.31 -19.17 2.92
C ILE A 7 -19.18 -18.20 3.70
N ARG A 8 -18.87 -18.03 4.99
CA ARG A 8 -19.53 -17.05 5.86
C ARG A 8 -18.48 -16.10 6.41
N LEU A 9 -18.81 -14.81 6.45
CA LEU A 9 -17.86 -13.74 6.76
C LEU A 9 -18.44 -12.79 7.82
N PRO A 10 -17.59 -12.10 8.59
CA PRO A 10 -18.04 -11.35 9.76
C PRO A 10 -18.78 -10.06 9.38
N LYS A 11 -19.88 -9.81 10.09
CA LYS A 11 -20.51 -8.50 10.20
C LYS A 11 -20.06 -7.83 11.49
N LEU A 12 -19.33 -6.74 11.38
CA LEU A 12 -18.87 -5.97 12.53
C LEU A 12 -20.03 -5.15 13.11
N THR A 13 -20.22 -5.22 14.43
CA THR A 13 -21.29 -4.53 15.15
C THR A 13 -20.80 -3.60 16.25
N TYR A 14 -19.58 -3.81 16.75
CA TYR A 14 -19.00 -2.95 17.78
C TYR A 14 -17.48 -2.96 17.73
N VAL A 15 -16.87 -1.81 17.97
CA VAL A 15 -15.42 -1.65 18.14
C VAL A 15 -15.14 -0.80 19.37
N GLU A 16 -14.18 -1.24 20.18
CA GLU A 16 -13.61 -0.42 21.25
C GLU A 16 -12.08 -0.47 21.19
N LEU A 17 -11.45 0.70 21.25
CA LEU A 17 -10.02 0.87 21.43
C LEU A 17 -9.76 1.46 22.81
N ASP A 18 -8.74 0.95 23.49
CA ASP A 18 -8.32 1.41 24.82
C ASP A 18 -6.79 1.58 24.84
N GLY A 19 -6.30 2.61 25.53
CA GLY A 19 -4.86 2.89 25.68
C GLY A 19 -4.16 3.41 24.43
N PHE A 20 -4.85 4.10 23.52
CA PHE A 20 -4.26 4.67 22.30
C PHE A 20 -3.86 6.13 22.47
N SER A 21 -2.55 6.41 22.52
CA SER A 21 -1.98 7.73 22.81
C SER A 21 -2.26 8.79 21.74
N ILE A 22 -2.66 8.38 20.53
CA ILE A 22 -3.08 9.29 19.45
C ILE A 22 -4.46 9.93 19.72
N TYR A 23 -5.32 9.30 20.51
CA TYR A 23 -6.70 9.77 20.78
C TYR A 23 -6.81 10.49 22.13
N LYS A 24 -5.98 11.51 22.33
CA LYS A 24 -5.82 12.17 23.65
C LYS A 24 -7.07 12.88 24.16
N LYS A 25 -7.92 13.41 23.28
CA LYS A 25 -9.12 14.16 23.70
C LYS A 25 -10.23 13.28 24.30
N VAL A 26 -10.10 11.97 24.12
CA VAL A 26 -11.01 10.94 24.63
C VAL A 26 -10.29 9.99 25.58
N ASP A 27 -9.22 10.46 26.23
CA ASP A 27 -8.39 9.72 27.17
C ASP A 27 -7.87 8.37 26.61
N GLY A 28 -7.64 8.31 25.30
CA GLY A 28 -7.15 7.13 24.61
C GLY A 28 -8.18 5.99 24.47
N LYS A 29 -9.45 6.24 24.82
CA LYS A 29 -10.54 5.27 24.76
C LYS A 29 -11.63 5.71 23.77
N ILE A 30 -11.94 4.84 22.82
CA ILE A 30 -13.01 5.05 21.83
C ILE A 30 -13.90 3.82 21.82
N SER A 31 -15.22 4.03 21.85
CA SER A 31 -16.22 2.96 21.75
C SER A 31 -17.25 3.34 20.68
N LEU A 32 -17.41 2.51 19.65
CA LEU A 32 -18.32 2.73 18.52
C LEU A 32 -19.31 1.59 18.38
N ASP A 33 -20.60 1.92 18.34
CA ASP A 33 -21.68 1.01 17.95
C ASP A 33 -21.91 1.10 16.44
N ILE A 34 -21.62 0.01 15.73
CA ILE A 34 -21.70 -0.08 14.27
C ILE A 34 -23.04 -0.73 13.92
N SER A 35 -24.10 0.06 14.08
CA SER A 35 -25.48 -0.36 13.83
C SER A 35 -25.96 -0.10 12.40
N LYS A 36 -25.20 0.69 11.63
CA LYS A 36 -25.53 1.14 10.27
C LYS A 36 -24.74 0.37 9.22
N ASP A 37 -25.35 0.17 8.05
CA ASP A 37 -24.71 -0.53 6.93
C ASP A 37 -23.52 0.27 6.37
N VAL A 38 -23.54 1.60 6.42
CA VAL A 38 -22.39 2.44 6.05
C VAL A 38 -21.94 3.21 7.28
N TYR A 39 -20.79 2.84 7.84
CA TYR A 39 -20.17 3.55 8.95
C TYR A 39 -18.92 4.26 8.44
N CYS A 40 -18.96 5.59 8.43
CA CYS A 40 -17.87 6.38 7.92
C CYS A 40 -17.16 7.13 9.03
N LEU A 41 -15.86 6.85 9.17
CA LEU A 41 -14.96 7.55 10.05
C LEU A 41 -14.28 8.69 9.29
N THR A 42 -14.62 9.92 9.65
CA THR A 42 -14.20 11.11 8.90
C THR A 42 -13.29 12.01 9.71
N GLY A 43 -12.25 12.55 9.08
CA GLY A 43 -11.36 13.49 9.74
C GLY A 43 -10.22 13.96 8.86
N ALA A 44 -9.51 14.99 9.31
CA ALA A 44 -8.31 15.48 8.64
C ALA A 44 -7.18 14.44 8.63
N ASN A 45 -6.15 14.68 7.82
CA ASN A 45 -4.97 13.82 7.76
C ASN A 45 -4.22 13.79 9.10
N GLY A 46 -3.68 12.64 9.46
CA GLY A 46 -2.92 12.46 10.71
C GLY A 46 -3.75 12.27 11.99
N LEU A 47 -5.09 12.26 11.93
CA LEU A 47 -5.94 12.03 13.11
C LEU A 47 -6.07 10.55 13.54
N GLY A 48 -5.35 9.63 12.89
CA GLY A 48 -5.37 8.20 13.23
C GLY A 48 -6.45 7.36 12.54
N LYS A 49 -7.09 7.87 11.47
CA LYS A 49 -8.07 7.14 10.63
C LYS A 49 -7.60 5.72 10.28
N SER A 50 -6.50 5.63 9.55
CA SER A 50 -5.90 4.37 9.10
C SER A 50 -5.50 3.50 10.29
N THR A 51 -5.00 4.09 11.37
CA THR A 51 -4.71 3.36 12.62
C THR A 51 -5.94 2.71 13.22
N PHE A 52 -7.09 3.39 13.23
CA PHE A 52 -8.35 2.80 13.71
C PHE A 52 -8.75 1.59 12.86
N LEU A 53 -8.70 1.72 11.53
CA LEU A 53 -9.05 0.64 10.61
C LEU A 53 -8.07 -0.54 10.72
N THR A 54 -6.76 -0.28 10.77
CA THR A 54 -5.73 -1.29 10.98
C THR A 54 -5.88 -2.00 12.33
N SER A 55 -6.31 -1.28 13.38
CA SER A 55 -6.64 -1.91 14.66
C SER A 55 -7.77 -2.90 14.53
N ILE A 56 -8.83 -2.61 13.76
CA ILE A 56 -9.93 -3.57 13.51
C ILE A 56 -9.41 -4.83 12.82
N ILE A 57 -8.59 -4.69 11.77
CA ILE A 57 -7.95 -5.81 11.07
C ILE A 57 -7.16 -6.67 12.07
N TYR A 58 -6.35 -6.02 12.92
CA TYR A 58 -5.62 -6.69 14.00
C TYR A 58 -6.56 -7.37 15.00
N GLY A 59 -7.69 -6.77 15.37
CA GLY A 59 -8.66 -7.37 16.28
C GLY A 59 -9.24 -8.69 15.77
N PHE A 60 -9.49 -8.78 14.45
CA PHE A 60 -9.93 -10.04 13.82
C PHE A 60 -8.81 -11.09 13.77
N CYS A 61 -7.62 -10.70 13.31
CA CYS A 61 -6.56 -11.64 12.95
C CYS A 61 -5.56 -11.93 14.08
N GLY A 62 -5.35 -11.00 15.01
CA GLY A 62 -4.26 -11.04 15.99
C GLY A 62 -2.88 -10.69 15.44
N PHE A 63 -2.76 -10.42 14.14
CA PHE A 63 -1.54 -9.98 13.46
C PHE A 63 -1.88 -9.12 12.24
N LEU A 64 -0.93 -8.30 11.80
CA LEU A 64 -1.04 -7.54 10.56
C LEU A 64 -0.46 -8.36 9.40
N ARG A 65 -0.73 -7.95 8.17
CA ARG A 65 -0.23 -8.66 7.00
C ARG A 65 1.30 -8.67 6.93
N GLY A 66 1.88 -9.86 6.74
CA GLY A 66 3.31 -10.06 6.45
C GLY A 66 3.69 -9.68 5.01
N GLN A 67 4.98 -9.45 4.76
CA GLN A 67 5.51 -9.20 3.42
C GLN A 67 5.68 -10.50 2.62
N SER A 68 5.76 -11.65 3.30
CA SER A 68 5.80 -12.96 2.65
C SER A 68 4.60 -13.18 1.74
N THR A 69 4.87 -13.40 0.45
CA THR A 69 3.87 -13.86 -0.53
C THR A 69 3.61 -15.36 -0.42
N ASP A 70 4.42 -16.09 0.35
CA ASP A 70 4.25 -17.52 0.59
C ASP A 70 3.04 -17.80 1.49
N LEU A 71 1.97 -18.28 0.86
CA LEU A 71 0.70 -18.64 1.50
C LEU A 71 0.70 -20.08 2.04
N THR A 72 1.76 -20.86 1.79
CA THR A 72 1.89 -22.25 2.24
C THR A 72 2.58 -22.38 3.60
N ALA A 73 3.22 -21.30 4.05
CA ALA A 73 3.86 -21.19 5.36
C ALA A 73 3.08 -20.22 6.28
N PRO A 74 1.86 -20.57 6.72
CA PRO A 74 1.01 -19.67 7.51
C PRO A 74 1.68 -19.21 8.80
N ASP A 75 2.38 -20.10 9.50
CA ASP A 75 3.10 -19.78 10.73
C ASP A 75 4.20 -18.72 10.52
N LYS A 76 4.88 -18.77 9.36
CA LYS A 76 5.90 -17.79 9.00
C LYS A 76 5.27 -16.42 8.77
N ARG A 77 4.17 -16.37 8.01
CA ARG A 77 3.42 -15.15 7.72
C ARG A 77 2.86 -14.55 9.00
N GLU A 78 2.31 -15.36 9.89
CA GLU A 78 1.81 -14.92 11.19
C GLU A 78 2.93 -14.36 12.05
N LYS A 79 4.06 -15.07 12.18
CA LYS A 79 5.21 -14.60 12.96
C LYS A 79 5.76 -13.27 12.45
N GLU A 80 5.82 -13.09 11.14
CA GLU A 80 6.20 -11.83 10.50
C GLU A 80 5.16 -10.73 10.78
N GLY A 81 3.88 -11.05 10.58
CA GLY A 81 2.76 -10.16 10.82
C GLY A 81 2.66 -9.66 12.26
N ARG A 82 2.98 -10.51 13.24
CA ARG A 82 3.08 -10.16 14.67
C ARG A 82 4.22 -9.16 14.92
N LYS A 83 5.35 -9.28 14.22
CA LYS A 83 6.45 -8.30 14.30
C LYS A 83 6.05 -6.96 13.70
N ILE A 84 5.39 -6.96 12.54
CA ILE A 84 4.89 -5.75 11.89
C ILE A 84 3.87 -5.04 12.80
N ALA A 85 2.92 -5.79 13.37
CA ALA A 85 1.95 -5.26 14.33
C ALA A 85 2.63 -4.57 15.53
N ARG A 86 3.62 -5.24 16.15
CA ARG A 86 4.42 -4.66 17.23
C ARG A 86 5.05 -3.33 16.84
N ASN A 87 5.72 -3.29 15.69
CA ASN A 87 6.35 -2.05 15.22
C ASN A 87 5.33 -0.96 14.92
N TYR A 88 4.22 -1.32 14.24
CA TYR A 88 3.16 -0.39 13.86
C TYR A 88 2.52 0.29 15.09
N PHE A 89 2.15 -0.50 16.10
CA PHE A 89 1.47 0.02 17.30
C PHE A 89 2.41 0.65 18.32
N SER A 90 3.69 0.29 18.36
CA SER A 90 4.66 0.81 19.33
C SER A 90 4.74 2.34 19.41
N GLY A 91 4.54 3.04 18.29
CA GLY A 91 4.51 4.50 18.23
C GLY A 91 3.13 5.14 18.33
N ARG A 92 2.05 4.35 18.50
CA ARG A 92 0.64 4.80 18.35
C ARG A 92 -0.25 4.46 19.55
N SER A 93 0.19 3.55 20.42
CA SER A 93 -0.49 3.22 21.67
C SER A 93 0.48 3.33 22.84
N ASP A 94 -0.05 3.30 24.08
CA ASP A 94 0.77 2.96 25.23
C ASP A 94 1.13 1.47 25.14
N PHE A 95 2.16 1.19 24.34
CA PHE A 95 2.52 -0.18 23.95
C PHE A 95 3.01 -1.02 25.13
N ASN A 96 3.50 -0.39 26.19
CA ASN A 96 3.89 -1.08 27.42
C ASN A 96 2.78 -1.09 28.49
N GLY A 97 1.64 -0.46 28.21
CA GLY A 97 0.45 -0.39 29.08
C GLY A 97 -0.63 -1.42 28.75
N GLU A 98 -1.87 -1.13 29.15
CA GLU A 98 -3.04 -2.01 28.96
C GLU A 98 -3.75 -1.83 27.61
N SER A 99 -3.03 -1.37 26.58
CA SER A 99 -3.64 -1.07 25.28
C SER A 99 -4.29 -2.30 24.65
N SER A 100 -5.54 -2.16 24.23
CA SER A 100 -6.37 -3.27 23.77
C SER A 100 -7.38 -2.86 22.71
N ILE A 101 -7.85 -3.85 21.96
CA ILE A 101 -8.99 -3.73 21.06
C ILE A 101 -10.05 -4.75 21.44
N SER A 102 -11.30 -4.31 21.52
CA SER A 102 -12.46 -5.18 21.65
C SER A 102 -13.34 -5.11 20.40
N LEU A 103 -13.74 -6.26 19.87
CA LEU A 103 -14.67 -6.35 18.75
C LEU A 103 -15.91 -7.14 19.17
N LYS A 104 -17.08 -6.71 18.69
CA LYS A 104 -18.25 -7.58 18.57
C LYS A 104 -18.65 -7.69 17.11
N PHE A 105 -18.93 -8.91 16.69
CA PHE A 105 -19.33 -9.20 15.33
C PHE A 105 -20.18 -10.46 15.29
N THR A 106 -20.87 -10.67 14.17
CA THR A 106 -21.67 -11.87 13.92
C THR A 106 -21.18 -12.60 12.69
N ILE A 107 -21.23 -13.93 12.73
CA ILE A 107 -21.06 -14.80 11.57
C ILE A 107 -22.33 -15.63 11.47
N GLU A 108 -23.21 -15.29 10.53
CA GLU A 108 -24.56 -15.85 10.42
C GLU A 108 -25.32 -15.76 11.77
N VAL A 109 -25.51 -16.87 12.48
CA VAL A 109 -26.21 -16.94 13.77
C VAL A 109 -25.30 -16.87 15.00
N TYR A 110 -23.98 -16.83 14.80
CA TYR A 110 -23.01 -16.83 15.88
C TYR A 110 -22.55 -15.42 16.21
N GLN A 111 -22.65 -15.03 17.47
CA GLN A 111 -22.14 -13.76 17.97
C GLN A 111 -20.83 -13.96 18.69
N TYR A 112 -19.85 -13.14 18.35
CA TYR A 112 -18.54 -13.10 18.96
C TYR A 112 -18.36 -11.81 19.73
N SER A 113 -17.74 -11.90 20.91
CA SER A 113 -17.18 -10.77 21.63
C SER A 113 -15.75 -11.13 22.01
N ILE A 114 -14.78 -10.40 21.46
CA ILE A 114 -13.35 -10.68 21.64
C ILE A 114 -12.64 -9.41 22.12
N LYS A 115 -11.70 -9.56 23.05
CA LYS A 115 -10.75 -8.51 23.45
C LYS A 115 -9.33 -9.01 23.27
N ARG A 116 -8.50 -8.27 22.53
CA ARG A 116 -7.08 -8.57 22.29
C ARG A 116 -6.20 -7.48 22.87
N LYS A 117 -5.03 -7.88 23.37
CA LYS A 117 -3.98 -6.94 23.77
C LYS A 117 -3.18 -6.50 22.54
N ILE A 118 -2.71 -5.26 22.54
CA ILE A 118 -1.88 -4.71 21.45
C ILE A 118 -0.39 -5.03 21.67
N SER A 119 0.08 -5.00 22.92
CA SER A 119 1.50 -5.19 23.28
C SER A 119 2.02 -6.62 23.02
N GLU A 120 1.14 -7.60 23.20
CA GLU A 120 1.39 -9.03 23.06
C GLU A 120 0.65 -9.54 21.83
N ALA A 121 1.35 -9.49 20.70
CA ALA A 121 0.78 -9.78 19.39
C ALA A 121 0.13 -11.18 19.33
N GLY A 122 -1.18 -11.20 19.14
CA GLY A 122 -2.00 -12.40 18.95
C GLY A 122 -2.78 -12.86 20.19
N GLU A 123 -2.51 -12.34 21.38
CA GLU A 123 -3.14 -12.84 22.61
C GLU A 123 -4.59 -12.34 22.79
N ILE A 124 -5.49 -13.28 23.09
CA ILE A 124 -6.89 -13.00 23.40
C ILE A 124 -7.05 -12.89 24.92
N LEU A 125 -7.40 -11.70 25.40
CA LEU A 125 -7.65 -11.42 26.82
C LEU A 125 -9.01 -11.94 27.27
N SER A 126 -10.04 -11.75 26.45
CA SER A 126 -11.39 -12.30 26.70
C SER A 126 -12.08 -12.72 25.42
N LEU A 127 -12.91 -13.77 25.52
CA LEU A 127 -13.65 -14.34 24.41
C LEU A 127 -15.00 -14.85 24.89
N ASN A 128 -16.07 -14.45 24.21
CA ASN A 128 -17.40 -15.04 24.38
C ASN A 128 -17.99 -15.36 23.00
N ILE A 129 -18.60 -16.54 22.87
CA ILE A 129 -19.23 -17.03 21.64
C ILE A 129 -20.63 -17.54 21.97
N ILE A 130 -21.63 -16.98 21.30
CA ILE A 130 -23.05 -17.28 21.54
C ILE A 130 -23.69 -17.75 20.24
N ASP A 131 -24.48 -18.82 20.29
CA ASP A 131 -25.37 -19.24 19.21
C ASP A 131 -26.78 -18.67 19.42
N ILE A 132 -27.12 -17.66 18.62
CA ILE A 132 -28.39 -16.94 18.71
C ILE A 132 -29.56 -17.81 18.25
N SER A 133 -29.33 -18.76 17.33
CA SER A 133 -30.38 -19.61 16.77
C SER A 133 -30.95 -20.60 17.78
N ASN A 134 -30.13 -20.98 18.77
CA ASN A 134 -30.48 -22.00 19.76
C ASN A 134 -30.82 -21.37 21.13
N GLY A 135 -31.61 -20.30 21.13
CA GLY A 135 -32.05 -19.61 22.34
C GLY A 135 -30.93 -18.88 23.08
N ASN A 136 -29.96 -18.31 22.36
CA ASN A 136 -28.75 -17.67 22.92
C ASN A 136 -27.92 -18.63 23.78
N LYS A 137 -27.64 -19.82 23.26
CA LYS A 137 -26.78 -20.78 23.95
C LYS A 137 -25.34 -20.30 23.91
N ASP A 138 -24.72 -20.18 25.08
CA ASP A 138 -23.28 -19.94 25.18
C ASP A 138 -22.51 -21.17 24.65
N LEU A 139 -21.76 -20.98 23.57
CA LEU A 139 -20.84 -21.99 23.04
C LEU A 139 -19.50 -21.93 23.77
N TYR A 140 -19.07 -20.73 24.14
CA TYR A 140 -17.92 -20.49 24.98
C TYR A 140 -18.11 -19.19 25.75
N GLN A 141 -17.81 -19.24 27.05
CA GLN A 141 -17.82 -18.08 27.93
C GLN A 141 -16.46 -18.00 28.62
N ASP A 142 -15.89 -16.80 28.64
CA ASP A 142 -14.58 -16.56 29.22
C ASP A 142 -14.55 -16.97 30.70
N ASN A 143 -13.63 -17.86 31.06
CA ASN A 143 -13.38 -18.26 32.44
C ASN A 143 -12.05 -17.67 32.92
N ALA A 144 -12.03 -17.18 34.17
CA ALA A 144 -10.83 -16.56 34.75
C ALA A 144 -9.60 -17.49 34.84
N THR A 145 -9.80 -18.81 34.71
CA THR A 145 -8.74 -19.82 34.72
C THR A 145 -8.17 -20.12 33.33
N ASP A 146 -8.83 -19.70 32.25
CA ASP A 146 -8.41 -20.03 30.90
C ASP A 146 -7.22 -19.14 30.51
N SER A 147 -6.15 -19.76 30.02
CA SER A 147 -5.00 -19.03 29.51
C SER A 147 -5.32 -18.37 28.17
N THR A 148 -4.51 -17.37 27.78
CA THR A 148 -4.63 -16.68 26.49
C THR A 148 -4.48 -17.63 25.30
N ASP A 149 -3.63 -18.66 25.41
CA ASP A 149 -3.47 -19.71 24.40
C ASP A 149 -4.76 -20.53 24.20
N VAL A 150 -5.39 -20.97 25.30
CA VAL A 150 -6.64 -21.74 25.23
C VAL A 150 -7.75 -20.91 24.57
N LYS A 151 -7.85 -19.63 24.90
CA LYS A 151 -8.82 -18.71 24.26
C LYS A 151 -8.53 -18.57 22.76
N THR A 152 -7.26 -18.52 22.37
CA THR A 152 -6.83 -18.43 20.97
C THR A 152 -7.21 -19.69 20.20
N ASP A 153 -6.87 -20.88 20.71
CA ASP A 153 -7.22 -22.16 20.09
C ASP A 153 -8.73 -22.31 19.90
N ILE A 154 -9.51 -21.92 20.90
CA ILE A 154 -10.98 -21.96 20.85
C ILE A 154 -11.51 -21.00 19.79
N PHE A 155 -11.02 -19.76 19.77
CA PHE A 155 -11.41 -18.77 18.77
C PHE A 155 -11.13 -19.27 17.35
N GLU A 156 -9.90 -19.70 17.07
CA GLU A 156 -9.49 -20.15 15.75
C GLU A 156 -10.29 -21.37 15.27
N LYS A 157 -10.53 -22.34 16.17
CA LYS A 157 -11.35 -23.51 15.89
C LYS A 157 -12.78 -23.14 15.51
N TYR A 158 -13.44 -22.28 16.30
CA TYR A 158 -14.82 -21.87 16.03
C TYR A 158 -14.92 -20.97 14.79
N ILE A 159 -13.95 -20.09 14.55
CA ILE A 159 -13.91 -19.29 13.33
C ILE A 159 -13.77 -20.19 12.10
N ALA A 160 -12.83 -21.14 12.09
CA ALA A 160 -12.64 -22.06 10.98
C ALA A 160 -13.91 -22.89 10.67
N LEU A 161 -14.65 -23.27 11.72
CA LEU A 161 -15.91 -23.99 11.62
C LEU A 161 -17.06 -23.10 11.11
N HIS A 162 -17.31 -21.97 11.79
CA HIS A 162 -18.47 -21.12 11.52
C HIS A 162 -18.36 -20.37 10.19
N THR A 163 -17.15 -20.10 9.70
CA THR A 163 -16.91 -19.47 8.38
C THR A 163 -16.95 -20.45 7.22
N ASN A 164 -16.95 -21.76 7.48
CA ASN A 164 -16.77 -22.82 6.48
C ASN A 164 -15.42 -22.75 5.72
N LEU A 165 -14.39 -22.12 6.29
CA LEU A 165 -13.07 -21.99 5.66
C LEU A 165 -12.10 -23.13 6.00
N LYS A 166 -12.44 -23.99 6.96
CA LYS A 166 -11.62 -25.09 7.54
C LYS A 166 -10.31 -24.65 8.21
N SER A 167 -9.85 -23.41 8.02
CA SER A 167 -8.61 -22.88 8.58
C SER A 167 -8.76 -21.42 9.00
N PHE A 168 -8.21 -21.08 10.18
CA PHE A 168 -8.13 -19.70 10.64
C PHE A 168 -7.19 -18.85 9.78
N HIS A 169 -6.09 -19.40 9.27
CA HIS A 169 -5.17 -18.64 8.41
C HIS A 169 -5.84 -18.18 7.11
N ARG A 170 -6.79 -18.98 6.59
CA ARG A 170 -7.59 -18.56 5.44
C ARG A 170 -8.58 -17.45 5.80
N PHE A 171 -9.19 -17.51 6.99
CA PHE A 171 -9.97 -16.40 7.51
C PHE A 171 -9.13 -15.12 7.61
N ALA A 172 -7.93 -15.20 8.20
CA ALA A 172 -7.03 -14.07 8.31
C ALA A 172 -6.60 -13.53 6.93
N PHE A 173 -6.31 -14.40 5.97
CA PHE A 173 -6.08 -14.02 4.58
C PHE A 173 -7.28 -13.26 3.99
N LEU A 174 -8.50 -13.79 4.10
CA LEU A 174 -9.67 -13.11 3.55
C LEU A 174 -9.91 -11.76 4.21
N ILE A 175 -9.70 -11.62 5.52
CA ILE A 175 -9.81 -10.32 6.20
C ILE A 175 -8.77 -9.32 5.69
N GLN A 176 -7.50 -9.73 5.59
CA GLN A 176 -6.37 -8.85 5.24
C GLN A 176 -6.24 -8.54 3.74
N ASP A 177 -6.62 -9.48 2.87
CA ASP A 177 -6.38 -9.38 1.43
C ASP A 177 -7.66 -9.16 0.61
N VAL A 178 -8.84 -9.55 1.12
CA VAL A 178 -10.11 -9.47 0.36
C VAL A 178 -11.11 -8.50 1.00
N MET A 179 -11.35 -8.60 2.31
CA MET A 179 -12.31 -7.77 3.03
C MET A 179 -11.75 -6.42 3.47
N SER A 180 -10.48 -6.16 3.18
CA SER A 180 -9.86 -4.87 3.45
C SER A 180 -9.15 -4.27 2.25
N PHE A 181 -9.15 -2.95 2.24
CA PHE A 181 -8.26 -2.12 1.45
C PHE A 181 -7.67 -1.08 2.42
N ASP A 182 -6.45 -1.33 2.89
CA ASP A 182 -5.78 -0.52 3.90
C ASP A 182 -4.71 0.40 3.26
N GLU A 183 -4.02 1.18 4.09
CA GLU A 183 -2.98 2.13 3.70
C GLU A 183 -1.79 1.48 2.94
N ASN A 184 -1.64 0.15 3.03
CA ASN A 184 -0.60 -0.58 2.28
C ASN A 184 -0.96 -0.72 0.78
N HIS A 185 -2.21 -0.44 0.40
CA HIS A 185 -2.70 -0.44 -0.98
C HIS A 185 -2.34 -1.71 -1.76
N HIS A 186 -2.36 -2.87 -1.11
CA HIS A 186 -2.13 -4.11 -1.83
C HIS A 186 -3.26 -4.39 -2.81
N LEU A 187 -2.85 -4.74 -4.03
CA LEU A 187 -3.76 -4.99 -5.12
C LEU A 187 -3.83 -6.50 -5.39
N LEU A 188 -4.93 -7.09 -4.96
CA LEU A 188 -5.24 -8.50 -5.14
C LEU A 188 -5.19 -8.90 -6.62
N PHE A 189 -5.75 -8.09 -7.52
CA PHE A 189 -5.87 -8.38 -8.95
C PHE A 189 -4.53 -8.67 -9.63
N TRP A 190 -3.46 -8.01 -9.20
CA TRP A 190 -2.12 -8.16 -9.81
C TRP A 190 -1.17 -9.04 -9.00
N ASP A 191 -1.63 -9.62 -7.89
CA ASP A 191 -0.89 -10.60 -7.11
C ASP A 191 -1.33 -12.01 -7.52
N SER A 192 -0.48 -12.70 -8.30
CA SER A 192 -0.78 -14.04 -8.81
C SER A 192 -1.09 -15.05 -7.70
N HIS A 193 -0.37 -15.00 -6.58
CA HIS A 193 -0.56 -15.96 -5.49
C HIS A 193 -1.82 -15.63 -4.71
N ALA A 194 -1.99 -14.37 -4.31
CA ALA A 194 -3.15 -13.95 -3.54
C ALA A 194 -4.44 -14.07 -4.35
N LEU A 195 -4.46 -13.70 -5.64
CA LEU A 195 -5.67 -13.81 -6.47
C LEU A 195 -6.09 -15.26 -6.66
N GLU A 196 -5.14 -16.15 -6.97
CA GLU A 196 -5.44 -17.58 -7.12
C GLU A 196 -6.00 -18.16 -5.82
N TYR A 197 -5.38 -17.84 -4.68
CA TYR A 197 -5.84 -18.30 -3.37
C TYR A 197 -7.21 -17.71 -2.98
N ALA A 198 -7.47 -16.45 -3.31
CA ALA A 198 -8.77 -15.81 -3.12
C ALA A 198 -9.85 -16.47 -3.97
N LEU A 199 -9.58 -16.75 -5.25
CA LEU A 199 -10.53 -17.46 -6.12
C LEU A 199 -10.84 -18.85 -5.56
N PHE A 200 -9.82 -19.64 -5.22
CA PHE A 200 -10.02 -20.94 -4.59
C PHE A 200 -10.87 -20.86 -3.31
N SER A 201 -10.68 -19.82 -2.51
CA SER A 201 -11.42 -19.61 -1.25
C SER A 201 -12.86 -19.16 -1.48
N CYS A 202 -13.14 -18.44 -2.56
CA CYS A 202 -14.42 -17.78 -2.79
C CYS A 202 -15.34 -18.51 -3.77
N ILE A 203 -14.83 -19.36 -4.66
CA ILE A 203 -15.63 -19.96 -5.75
C ILE A 203 -16.27 -21.32 -5.43
N GLY A 204 -16.23 -21.73 -4.17
CA GLY A 204 -16.91 -22.91 -3.67
C GLY A 204 -16.22 -24.24 -3.98
N LEU A 205 -14.89 -24.24 -4.10
CA LEU A 205 -14.08 -25.47 -4.17
C LEU A 205 -13.76 -26.00 -2.77
N ASP A 206 -13.40 -27.29 -2.69
CA ASP A 206 -12.93 -27.84 -1.42
C ASP A 206 -11.62 -27.12 -1.02
N PRO A 207 -11.55 -26.57 0.20
CA PRO A 207 -10.34 -26.04 0.81
C PRO A 207 -9.04 -26.82 0.59
N SER A 208 -9.10 -28.15 0.64
CA SER A 208 -7.92 -29.02 0.53
C SER A 208 -7.32 -29.02 -0.88
N ILE A 209 -8.14 -28.81 -1.92
CA ILE A 209 -7.68 -28.67 -3.29
C ILE A 209 -6.88 -27.37 -3.42
N ALA A 210 -7.38 -26.29 -2.82
CA ALA A 210 -6.71 -25.00 -2.80
C ALA A 210 -5.32 -25.09 -2.14
N ASP A 211 -5.26 -25.66 -0.94
CA ASP A 211 -4.01 -25.76 -0.18
C ASP A 211 -2.98 -26.63 -0.91
N LYS A 212 -3.42 -27.75 -1.49
CA LYS A 212 -2.55 -28.61 -2.30
C LYS A 212 -2.05 -27.90 -3.56
N THR A 213 -2.95 -27.25 -4.32
CA THR A 213 -2.58 -26.58 -5.57
C THR A 213 -1.60 -25.44 -5.31
N ASN A 214 -1.82 -24.69 -4.23
CA ASN A 214 -0.92 -23.64 -3.79
C ASN A 214 0.44 -24.20 -3.37
N ALA A 215 0.47 -25.29 -2.60
CA ALA A 215 1.72 -26.00 -2.25
C ALA A 215 2.49 -26.47 -3.49
N ASP A 216 1.80 -27.08 -4.47
CA ASP A 216 2.41 -27.51 -5.73
C ASP A 216 2.99 -26.31 -6.52
N LYS A 217 2.34 -25.15 -6.51
CA LYS A 217 2.84 -23.92 -7.15
C LYS A 217 4.16 -23.45 -6.53
N PHE A 218 4.19 -23.27 -5.21
CA PHE A 218 5.40 -22.85 -4.48
C PHE A 218 6.53 -23.86 -4.63
N GLU A 219 6.22 -25.16 -4.53
CA GLU A 219 7.21 -26.21 -4.70
C GLU A 219 7.79 -26.23 -6.13
N SER A 220 6.95 -26.01 -7.14
CA SER A 220 7.41 -25.89 -8.54
C SER A 220 8.36 -24.71 -8.74
N GLU A 221 8.09 -23.57 -8.11
CA GLU A 221 8.96 -22.38 -8.16
C GLU A 221 10.29 -22.62 -7.41
N ARG A 222 10.23 -23.29 -6.26
CA ARG A 222 11.41 -23.71 -5.48
C ARG A 222 12.31 -24.64 -6.30
N ILE A 223 11.75 -25.69 -6.88
CA ILE A 223 12.49 -26.61 -7.76
C ILE A 223 13.01 -25.87 -9.00
N ALA A 224 12.25 -24.93 -9.58
CA ALA A 224 12.74 -24.11 -10.69
C ALA A 224 13.98 -23.29 -10.30
N SER A 225 14.06 -22.83 -9.05
CA SER A 225 15.26 -22.19 -8.50
C SER A 225 16.43 -23.17 -8.43
N HIS A 226 16.23 -24.35 -7.84
CA HIS A 226 17.25 -25.40 -7.79
C HIS A 226 17.77 -25.80 -9.19
N ILE A 227 16.90 -25.86 -10.21
CA ILE A 227 17.30 -26.12 -11.60
C ILE A 227 18.19 -24.99 -12.13
N ARG A 228 17.86 -23.73 -11.87
CA ARG A 228 18.67 -22.57 -12.29
C ARG A 228 20.03 -22.60 -11.62
N ASN A 229 20.07 -22.84 -10.30
CA ASN A 229 21.31 -22.92 -9.53
C ASN A 229 22.19 -24.08 -10.02
N THR A 230 21.59 -25.26 -10.25
CA THR A 230 22.31 -26.41 -10.81
C THR A 230 22.80 -26.13 -12.23
N GLN A 231 22.02 -25.46 -13.08
CA GLN A 231 22.44 -25.08 -14.44
C GLN A 231 23.59 -24.08 -14.41
N TRP A 232 23.56 -23.12 -13.49
CA TRP A 232 24.66 -22.20 -13.28
C TRP A 232 25.92 -22.96 -12.86
N ALA A 233 25.83 -23.87 -11.88
CA ALA A 233 26.94 -24.72 -11.45
C ALA A 233 27.50 -25.58 -12.60
N ILE A 234 26.64 -26.18 -13.44
CA ILE A 234 27.07 -26.91 -14.66
C ILE A 234 27.81 -25.98 -15.62
N SER A 235 27.32 -24.75 -15.81
CA SER A 235 27.93 -23.79 -16.73
C SER A 235 29.29 -23.33 -16.22
N GLN A 236 29.44 -23.13 -14.91
CA GLN A 236 30.72 -22.84 -14.26
C GLN A 236 31.68 -24.03 -14.37
N ALA A 237 31.22 -25.25 -14.12
CA ALA A 237 32.04 -26.46 -14.27
C ALA A 237 32.50 -26.67 -15.72
N LYS A 238 31.62 -26.44 -16.71
CA LYS A 238 31.97 -26.50 -18.14
C LYS A 238 32.96 -25.40 -18.53
N LYS A 239 32.79 -24.19 -17.98
CA LYS A 239 33.70 -23.08 -18.18
C LYS A 239 35.08 -23.39 -17.60
N ALA A 240 35.14 -23.89 -16.36
CA ALA A 240 36.37 -24.34 -15.71
C ALA A 240 37.07 -25.48 -16.48
N ILE A 241 36.33 -26.43 -17.06
CA ILE A 241 36.91 -27.47 -17.93
C ILE A 241 37.46 -26.87 -19.23
N SER A 242 36.72 -25.95 -19.85
CA SER A 242 37.15 -25.28 -21.09
C SER A 242 38.35 -24.36 -20.89
N GLU A 243 38.48 -23.79 -19.69
CA GLU A 243 39.62 -22.98 -19.24
C GLU A 243 40.81 -23.88 -18.84
N SER A 244 40.56 -25.02 -18.17
CA SER A 244 41.58 -26.07 -17.90
C SER A 244 42.16 -26.73 -19.16
N LEU A 245 41.51 -26.63 -20.34
CA LEU A 245 42.07 -27.06 -21.63
C LEU A 245 43.13 -26.09 -22.20
N LYS A 246 43.43 -24.99 -21.49
CA LYS A 246 44.48 -24.03 -21.87
C LYS A 246 45.64 -23.90 -20.88
N ASP A 247 45.55 -24.41 -19.65
CA ASP A 247 46.67 -24.77 -18.75
C ASP A 247 46.10 -25.29 -17.41
N ILE A 248 46.36 -26.58 -17.12
CA ILE A 248 46.47 -27.36 -15.85
C ILE A 248 45.35 -27.25 -14.75
N ASP A 249 45.35 -28.23 -13.83
CA ASP A 249 44.24 -28.98 -13.21
C ASP A 249 44.05 -28.79 -11.67
N ILE A 250 42.90 -29.23 -11.12
CA ILE A 250 42.32 -28.89 -9.78
C ILE A 250 42.13 -30.14 -8.88
N GLY A 251 42.32 -29.98 -7.55
CA GLY A 251 42.02 -30.95 -6.48
C GLY A 251 40.57 -30.94 -5.93
N ILE A 252 40.27 -31.82 -4.98
CA ILE A 252 38.91 -32.10 -4.48
C ILE A 252 38.28 -30.88 -3.79
N LEU A 253 37.09 -30.46 -4.27
CA LEU A 253 36.27 -29.41 -3.67
C LEU A 253 35.84 -29.79 -2.24
N ASP A 254 36.08 -28.87 -1.31
CA ASP A 254 35.34 -28.81 -0.05
C ASP A 254 33.93 -28.28 -0.35
N MET A 255 33.03 -29.21 -0.68
CA MET A 255 31.65 -28.90 -1.09
C MET A 255 30.86 -28.20 0.01
N GLU A 256 31.19 -28.43 1.29
CA GLU A 256 30.52 -27.76 2.42
C GLU A 256 30.93 -26.29 2.47
N LYS A 257 32.23 -25.98 2.39
CA LYS A 257 32.71 -24.60 2.38
C LYS A 257 32.31 -23.81 1.13
N ALA A 258 32.26 -24.48 -0.03
CA ALA A 258 31.77 -23.86 -1.26
C ALA A 258 30.25 -23.59 -1.21
N GLN A 259 29.49 -24.45 -0.53
CA GLN A 259 28.07 -24.23 -0.28
C GLN A 259 27.85 -23.05 0.68
N GLU A 260 28.62 -22.98 1.78
CA GLU A 260 28.56 -21.85 2.73
C GLU A 260 28.89 -20.50 2.06
N LEU A 261 29.97 -20.43 1.29
CA LEU A 261 30.34 -19.21 0.55
C LEU A 261 29.29 -18.82 -0.50
N GLN A 262 28.61 -19.80 -1.11
CA GLN A 262 27.55 -19.53 -2.09
C GLN A 262 26.27 -19.04 -1.41
N GLU A 263 25.90 -19.60 -0.25
CA GLU A 263 24.78 -19.12 0.57
C GLU A 263 25.04 -17.68 1.05
N GLU A 264 26.28 -17.33 1.41
CA GLU A 264 26.66 -15.95 1.73
C GLU A 264 26.60 -15.01 0.53
N ILE A 265 27.06 -15.45 -0.66
CA ILE A 265 26.95 -14.67 -1.91
C ILE A 265 25.48 -14.42 -2.27
N ASP A 266 24.61 -15.42 -2.16
CA ASP A 266 23.18 -15.29 -2.44
C ASP A 266 22.50 -14.36 -1.41
N SER A 267 22.89 -14.44 -0.14
CA SER A 267 22.42 -13.51 0.90
C SER A 267 22.83 -12.05 0.61
N ILE A 268 24.08 -11.82 0.18
CA ILE A 268 24.55 -10.48 -0.21
C ILE A 268 23.85 -9.99 -1.48
N GLN A 269 23.54 -10.89 -2.41
CA GLN A 269 22.76 -10.57 -3.62
C GLN A 269 21.37 -10.05 -3.26
N ASP A 270 20.67 -10.75 -2.35
CA ASP A 270 19.36 -10.33 -1.84
C ASP A 270 19.45 -8.96 -1.12
N GLU A 271 20.52 -8.72 -0.37
CA GLU A 271 20.75 -7.43 0.30
C GLU A 271 20.99 -6.29 -0.70
N ILE A 272 21.74 -6.54 -1.78
CA ILE A 272 21.93 -5.57 -2.88
C ILE A 272 20.59 -5.23 -3.53
N GLU A 273 19.76 -6.23 -3.87
CA GLU A 273 18.44 -5.98 -4.47
C GLU A 273 17.52 -5.17 -3.55
N LEU A 274 17.59 -5.41 -2.23
CA LEU A 274 16.87 -4.63 -1.23
C LEU A 274 17.37 -3.17 -1.17
N LEU A 275 18.68 -2.96 -1.13
CA LEU A 275 19.27 -1.62 -1.08
C LEU A 275 18.98 -0.84 -2.37
N GLU A 276 19.00 -1.49 -3.53
CA GLU A 276 18.61 -0.87 -4.80
C GLU A 276 17.13 -0.49 -4.83
N ARG A 277 16.26 -1.29 -4.22
CA ARG A 277 14.85 -0.94 -4.07
C ARG A 277 14.66 0.28 -3.18
N GLN A 278 15.32 0.29 -2.01
CA GLN A 278 15.32 1.46 -1.11
C GLN A 278 15.83 2.72 -1.81
N LYS A 279 16.90 2.59 -2.61
CA LYS A 279 17.44 3.70 -3.40
C LYS A 279 16.41 4.21 -4.42
N ARG A 280 15.72 3.33 -5.14
CA ARG A 280 14.65 3.73 -6.08
C ARG A 280 13.50 4.46 -5.38
N ASP A 281 13.13 4.02 -4.18
CA ASP A 281 12.08 4.67 -3.38
C ASP A 281 12.53 6.08 -2.95
N GLU A 282 13.76 6.25 -2.48
CA GLU A 282 14.34 7.56 -2.12
C GLU A 282 14.54 8.47 -3.35
N GLU A 283 14.92 7.93 -4.52
CA GLU A 283 15.00 8.67 -5.78
C GLU A 283 13.62 9.15 -6.25
N SER A 284 12.57 8.38 -6.00
CA SER A 284 11.19 8.80 -6.23
C SER A 284 10.78 9.96 -5.30
N LEU A 285 11.16 9.88 -4.02
CA LEU A 285 10.94 10.98 -3.06
C LEU A 285 11.71 12.24 -3.46
N LEU A 286 12.96 12.08 -3.92
CA LEU A 286 13.77 13.19 -4.43
C LEU A 286 13.08 13.88 -5.62
N ALA A 287 12.54 13.12 -6.57
CA ALA A 287 11.80 13.67 -7.70
C ALA A 287 10.56 14.46 -7.27
N GLN A 288 9.84 13.98 -6.25
CA GLN A 288 8.69 14.68 -5.67
C GLN A 288 9.10 15.99 -4.98
N GLU A 289 10.16 15.98 -4.17
CA GLU A 289 10.62 17.19 -3.47
C GLU A 289 11.23 18.24 -4.41
N VAL A 290 11.90 17.80 -5.49
CA VAL A 290 12.34 18.70 -6.56
C VAL A 290 11.14 19.39 -7.23
N GLN A 291 10.05 18.66 -7.48
CA GLN A 291 8.83 19.23 -8.01
C GLN A 291 8.16 20.20 -7.02
N ASN A 292 8.09 19.84 -5.74
CA ASN A 292 7.57 20.68 -4.66
C ASN A 292 8.34 22.01 -4.56
N LYS A 293 9.67 21.95 -4.61
CA LYS A 293 10.53 23.15 -4.65
C LYS A 293 10.21 24.01 -5.89
N PHE A 294 10.05 23.41 -7.06
CA PHE A 294 9.73 24.13 -8.28
C PHE A 294 8.38 24.86 -8.20
N ASP A 295 7.36 24.22 -7.62
CA ASP A 295 6.05 24.84 -7.41
C ASP A 295 6.12 26.03 -6.44
N LYS A 296 6.91 25.90 -5.37
CA LYS A 296 7.21 26.99 -4.43
C LYS A 296 7.96 28.15 -5.11
N GLU A 297 8.92 27.86 -5.99
CA GLU A 297 9.63 28.87 -6.79
C GLU A 297 8.70 29.60 -7.79
N ILE A 298 7.70 28.91 -8.35
CA ILE A 298 6.66 29.54 -9.18
C ILE A 298 5.81 30.49 -8.33
N LYS A 299 5.36 30.04 -7.16
CA LYS A 299 4.59 30.86 -6.20
C LYS A 299 5.38 32.10 -5.79
N PHE A 300 6.64 31.95 -5.43
CA PHE A 300 7.54 33.06 -5.12
C PHE A 300 7.68 34.02 -6.30
N ARG A 301 7.91 33.53 -7.53
CA ARG A 301 7.98 34.36 -8.74
C ARG A 301 6.70 35.15 -8.98
N ASN A 302 5.53 34.58 -8.72
CA ASN A 302 4.25 35.26 -8.88
C ASN A 302 4.05 36.35 -7.81
N LEU A 303 4.37 36.06 -6.55
CA LEU A 303 4.35 37.05 -5.47
C LEU A 303 5.34 38.19 -5.74
N PHE A 304 6.54 37.87 -6.20
CA PHE A 304 7.56 38.86 -6.56
C PHE A 304 7.16 39.72 -7.78
N LYS A 305 6.50 39.15 -8.78
CA LYS A 305 5.90 39.92 -9.90
C LYS A 305 4.82 40.89 -9.42
N ASN A 306 3.98 40.47 -8.48
CA ASN A 306 2.95 41.33 -7.88
C ASN A 306 3.56 42.44 -7.00
N PHE A 307 4.65 42.15 -6.29
CA PHE A 307 5.42 43.13 -5.54
C PHE A 307 6.12 44.15 -6.45
N SER A 308 6.78 43.68 -7.51
CA SER A 308 7.53 44.52 -8.47
C SER A 308 6.63 45.37 -9.38
N SER A 309 5.44 44.88 -9.73
CA SER A 309 4.44 45.67 -10.47
C SER A 309 3.79 46.77 -9.63
N ARG A 310 3.74 46.65 -8.30
CA ARG A 310 3.30 47.73 -7.39
C ARG A 310 4.40 48.76 -7.08
N THR A 311 5.66 48.44 -7.35
CA THR A 311 6.84 49.34 -7.26
C THR A 311 7.23 49.97 -8.61
N LEU A 312 6.25 50.16 -9.51
CA LEU A 312 6.38 50.89 -10.79
C LEU A 312 6.96 52.32 -10.65
N GLN A 313 7.05 52.87 -9.44
CA GLN A 313 7.68 54.16 -9.14
C GLN A 313 9.20 54.17 -9.40
N THR A 314 9.91 53.03 -9.33
CA THR A 314 11.40 53.01 -9.37
C THR A 314 12.01 53.35 -10.74
N LYS A 315 11.40 52.95 -11.86
CA LYS A 315 11.89 53.32 -13.21
C LYS A 315 11.62 54.78 -13.55
N PHE A 316 10.53 55.35 -13.01
CA PHE A 316 10.14 56.73 -13.23
C PHE A 316 11.00 57.69 -12.39
N TYR A 317 11.22 57.37 -11.11
CA TYR A 317 12.12 58.13 -10.23
C TYR A 317 13.55 58.21 -10.77
N LYS A 318 14.09 57.14 -11.35
CA LYS A 318 15.43 57.18 -11.98
C LYS A 318 15.53 58.20 -13.12
N LYS A 319 14.49 58.35 -13.96
CA LYS A 319 14.49 59.34 -15.06
C LYS A 319 14.32 60.78 -14.55
N VAL A 320 13.58 60.96 -13.45
CA VAL A 320 13.44 62.25 -12.77
C VAL A 320 14.76 62.65 -12.10
N GLU A 321 15.43 61.75 -11.39
CA GLU A 321 16.77 61.96 -10.83
C GLU A 321 17.79 62.28 -11.93
N GLN A 322 17.76 61.53 -13.03
CA GLN A 322 18.64 61.74 -14.16
C GLN A 322 18.39 63.12 -14.82
N SER A 323 17.16 63.63 -14.83
CA SER A 323 16.87 65.01 -15.28
C SER A 323 17.52 66.08 -14.39
N ILE A 324 17.61 65.82 -13.08
CA ILE A 324 18.26 66.72 -12.12
C ILE A 324 19.78 66.70 -12.29
N ILE A 325 20.34 65.52 -12.58
CA ILE A 325 21.78 65.32 -12.84
C ILE A 325 22.17 65.97 -14.18
N ASP A 326 21.41 65.67 -15.23
CA ASP A 326 21.70 66.09 -16.61
C ASP A 326 21.28 67.54 -16.89
N GLN A 327 20.69 68.23 -15.91
CA GLN A 327 20.14 69.60 -16.03
C GLN A 327 19.22 69.77 -17.24
N SER A 328 18.45 68.74 -17.58
CA SER A 328 17.55 68.73 -18.71
C SER A 328 16.27 67.93 -18.40
N CYS A 329 15.11 68.40 -18.85
CA CYS A 329 13.84 67.74 -18.60
C CYS A 329 13.73 66.42 -19.40
N PHE A 330 13.53 65.26 -18.74
CA PHE A 330 13.42 63.97 -19.44
C PHE A 330 12.26 63.87 -20.45
N SER A 331 11.24 64.72 -20.33
CA SER A 331 10.05 64.64 -21.19
C SER A 331 10.14 65.55 -22.43
N CYS A 332 10.72 66.74 -22.31
CA CYS A 332 10.77 67.71 -23.41
C CYS A 332 12.19 68.20 -23.75
N GLY A 333 13.21 67.81 -22.98
CA GLY A 333 14.61 68.18 -23.22
C GLY A 333 14.98 69.62 -22.84
N SER A 334 14.07 70.40 -22.25
CA SER A 334 14.36 71.77 -21.83
C SER A 334 15.50 71.82 -20.79
N THR A 335 16.49 72.68 -21.01
CA THR A 335 17.64 72.91 -20.11
C THR A 335 17.51 74.21 -19.30
N SER A 336 16.32 74.81 -19.23
CA SER A 336 16.12 76.04 -18.46
C SER A 336 16.21 75.76 -16.95
N GLU A 337 16.95 76.61 -16.21
CA GLU A 337 17.11 76.46 -14.76
C GLU A 337 15.78 76.44 -14.00
N GLU A 338 14.77 77.14 -14.52
CA GLU A 338 13.45 77.24 -13.92
C GLU A 338 12.65 75.93 -14.00
N SER A 339 12.80 75.16 -15.08
CA SER A 339 12.19 73.84 -15.21
C SER A 339 12.82 72.83 -14.24
N ILE A 340 14.14 72.86 -14.05
CA ILE A 340 14.83 71.97 -13.10
C ILE A 340 14.52 72.35 -11.64
N LYS A 341 14.43 73.66 -11.33
CA LYS A 341 13.99 74.13 -10.00
C LYS A 341 12.57 73.65 -9.68
N ASN A 342 11.65 73.66 -10.64
CA ASN A 342 10.30 73.16 -10.44
C ASN A 342 10.25 71.63 -10.24
N ILE A 343 11.04 70.85 -10.99
CA ILE A 343 11.15 69.40 -10.80
C ILE A 343 11.70 69.08 -9.40
N ARG A 344 12.72 69.80 -8.93
CA ARG A 344 13.26 69.64 -7.56
C ARG A 344 12.19 69.96 -6.51
N LYS A 345 11.53 71.11 -6.64
CA LYS A 345 10.49 71.55 -5.70
C LYS A 345 9.33 70.55 -5.57
N LEU A 346 8.89 69.96 -6.70
CA LEU A 346 7.81 68.98 -6.72
C LEU A 346 8.21 67.62 -6.14
N THR A 347 9.48 67.24 -6.33
CA THR A 347 10.05 66.01 -5.78
C THR A 347 10.23 66.11 -4.27
N ASP A 348 10.65 67.27 -3.77
CA ASP A 348 10.81 67.56 -2.32
C ASP A 348 9.46 67.67 -1.60
N SER A 349 8.36 67.94 -2.32
CA SER A 349 7.01 68.09 -1.76
C SER A 349 6.13 66.82 -1.85
N GLU A 350 6.73 65.63 -2.04
CA GLU A 350 6.04 64.34 -2.15
C GLU A 350 4.92 64.31 -3.23
N CYS A 351 5.09 65.07 -4.32
CA CYS A 351 4.12 65.12 -5.43
C CYS A 351 4.76 64.62 -6.74
N CYS A 352 3.96 63.99 -7.59
CA CYS A 352 4.40 63.55 -8.92
C CYS A 352 4.79 64.77 -9.80
N PRO A 353 6.03 64.85 -10.33
CA PRO A 353 6.47 66.01 -11.11
C PRO A 353 5.76 66.20 -12.46
N VAL A 354 4.99 65.22 -12.93
CA VAL A 354 4.30 65.25 -14.24
C VAL A 354 2.83 65.66 -14.11
N CYS A 355 2.11 65.13 -13.12
CA CYS A 355 0.67 65.39 -12.95
C CYS A 355 0.35 66.11 -11.64
N ASN A 356 1.37 66.43 -10.83
CA ASN A 356 1.27 67.14 -9.55
C ASN A 356 0.34 66.48 -8.52
N THR A 357 0.14 65.16 -8.65
CA THR A 357 -0.67 64.37 -7.72
C THR A 357 0.19 63.98 -6.53
N TYR A 358 -0.33 64.15 -5.31
CA TYR A 358 0.33 63.71 -4.09
C TYR A 358 0.61 62.20 -4.15
N ILE A 359 1.84 61.81 -3.87
CA ILE A 359 2.28 60.42 -3.83
C ILE A 359 2.25 60.01 -2.37
N GLU A 360 1.23 59.25 -1.96
CA GLU A 360 1.27 58.59 -0.67
C GLU A 360 2.53 57.71 -0.60
N LYS A 361 3.36 57.92 0.41
CA LYS A 361 4.35 56.92 0.83
C LYS A 361 3.56 55.66 1.15
N ASN A 362 3.50 54.73 0.19
CA ASN A 362 3.01 53.40 0.49
C ASN A 362 3.91 52.86 1.59
N GLU A 363 3.35 52.73 2.80
CA GLU A 363 3.96 51.93 3.84
C GLU A 363 4.36 50.61 3.20
N LEU A 364 5.63 50.22 3.36
CA LEU A 364 6.08 48.88 3.02
C LEU A 364 5.06 47.93 3.63
N ASN A 365 4.26 47.29 2.78
CA ASN A 365 3.14 46.51 3.26
C ASN A 365 3.74 45.29 3.97
N GLU A 366 3.90 45.38 5.29
CA GLU A 366 4.61 44.40 6.12
C GLU A 366 4.13 42.98 5.83
N GLY A 367 2.83 42.82 5.53
CA GLY A 367 2.21 41.55 5.13
C GLY A 367 2.81 40.94 3.85
N LEU A 368 3.03 41.72 2.78
CA LEU A 368 3.58 41.21 1.51
C LEU A 368 5.07 40.89 1.62
N THR A 369 5.80 41.68 2.41
CA THR A 369 7.20 41.42 2.75
C THR A 369 7.33 40.15 3.60
N SER A 370 6.41 39.95 4.54
CA SER A 370 6.29 38.73 5.35
C SER A 370 5.96 37.51 4.49
N GLU A 371 5.03 37.63 3.53
CA GLU A 371 4.68 36.55 2.60
C GLU A 371 5.83 36.15 1.68
N LEU A 372 6.60 37.12 1.17
CA LEU A 372 7.81 36.84 0.38
C LEU A 372 8.89 36.16 1.22
N THR A 373 9.09 36.63 2.46
CA THR A 373 10.04 36.02 3.39
C THR A 373 9.63 34.59 3.76
N LYS A 374 8.33 34.36 3.98
CA LYS A 374 7.78 33.03 4.22
C LYS A 374 7.94 32.11 3.00
N ALA A 375 7.66 32.60 1.79
CA ALA A 375 7.85 31.83 0.58
C ALA A 375 9.33 31.49 0.31
N ASP A 376 10.26 32.39 0.65
CA ASP A 376 11.70 32.13 0.57
C ASP A 376 12.14 31.07 1.60
N LEU A 377 11.64 31.15 2.83
CA LEU A 377 11.84 30.11 3.86
C LEU A 377 11.29 28.75 3.40
N GLU A 378 10.09 28.70 2.82
CA GLU A 378 9.48 27.47 2.27
C GLU A 378 10.36 26.83 1.18
N ILE A 379 11.07 27.63 0.37
CA ILE A 379 12.02 27.16 -0.65
C ILE A 379 13.31 26.67 -0.01
N GLN A 380 13.84 27.38 1.00
CA GLN A 380 15.03 26.97 1.74
C GLN A 380 14.81 25.65 2.48
N GLU A 381 13.63 25.46 3.09
CA GLU A 381 13.23 24.20 3.72
C GLU A 381 13.16 23.06 2.70
N ALA A 382 12.53 23.27 1.54
CA ALA A 382 12.49 22.27 0.47
C ALA A 382 13.91 21.92 -0.04
N GLN A 383 14.77 22.93 -0.16
CA GLN A 383 16.17 22.72 -0.55
C GLN A 383 16.96 21.93 0.51
N ALA A 384 16.71 22.20 1.80
CA ALA A 384 17.35 21.46 2.88
C ALA A 384 16.89 19.98 2.92
N GLU A 385 15.61 19.71 2.65
CA GLU A 385 15.10 18.34 2.54
C GLU A 385 15.67 17.60 1.33
N ILE A 386 15.78 18.26 0.16
CA ILE A 386 16.45 17.70 -1.02
C ILE A 386 17.87 17.26 -0.68
N VAL A 387 18.66 18.11 -0.02
CA VAL A 387 20.04 17.78 0.37
C VAL A 387 20.08 16.57 1.31
N LYS A 388 19.16 16.46 2.27
CA LYS A 388 19.06 15.29 3.16
C LYS A 388 18.75 14.00 2.40
N ILE A 389 17.84 14.06 1.42
CA ILE A 389 17.49 12.90 0.59
C ILE A 389 18.66 12.51 -0.32
N GLU A 390 19.35 13.49 -0.91
CA GLU A 390 20.57 13.25 -1.71
C GLU A 390 21.68 12.59 -0.88
N GLU A 391 21.89 13.02 0.37
CA GLU A 391 22.82 12.37 1.31
C GLU A 391 22.42 10.92 1.61
N LYS A 392 21.12 10.64 1.81
CA LYS A 392 20.63 9.26 1.98
C LYS A 392 20.86 8.41 0.74
N CYS A 393 20.53 8.92 -0.45
CA CYS A 393 20.79 8.24 -1.72
C CYS A 393 22.29 7.95 -1.89
N SER A 394 23.16 8.89 -1.55
CA SER A 394 24.61 8.72 -1.58
C SER A 394 25.06 7.63 -0.59
N ASN A 395 24.52 7.62 0.63
CA ASN A 395 24.83 6.61 1.64
C ASN A 395 24.38 5.20 1.20
N LEU A 396 23.19 5.08 0.63
CA LEU A 396 22.70 3.82 0.04
C LEU A 396 23.60 3.37 -1.11
N ASN A 397 24.03 4.28 -1.97
CA ASN A 397 24.93 3.97 -3.08
C ASN A 397 26.32 3.47 -2.58
N ASN A 398 26.84 4.07 -1.52
CA ASN A 398 28.09 3.61 -0.88
C ASN A 398 27.93 2.21 -0.27
N ARG A 399 26.79 1.93 0.37
CA ARG A 399 26.48 0.59 0.90
C ARG A 399 26.35 -0.46 -0.20
N ILE A 400 25.65 -0.14 -1.29
CA ILE A 400 25.54 -1.01 -2.47
C ILE A 400 26.94 -1.33 -3.01
N THR A 401 27.79 -0.31 -3.17
CA THR A 401 29.16 -0.48 -3.68
C THR A 401 30.00 -1.35 -2.74
N ALA A 402 29.87 -1.17 -1.42
CA ALA A 402 30.55 -2.01 -0.43
C ALA A 402 30.10 -3.47 -0.50
N GLN A 403 28.79 -3.72 -0.65
CA GLN A 403 28.24 -5.07 -0.80
C GLN A 403 28.68 -5.72 -2.11
N ILE A 404 28.70 -4.97 -3.23
CA ILE A 404 29.26 -5.45 -4.50
C ILE A 404 30.72 -5.84 -4.34
N THR A 405 31.52 -5.02 -3.64
CA THR A 405 32.93 -5.32 -3.39
C THR A 405 33.10 -6.57 -2.52
N SER A 406 32.27 -6.73 -1.48
CA SER A 406 32.26 -7.91 -0.61
C SER A 406 31.87 -9.17 -1.39
N LYS A 407 30.86 -9.05 -2.25
CA LYS A 407 30.45 -10.11 -3.17
C LYS A 407 31.58 -10.50 -4.11
N GLU A 408 32.27 -9.53 -4.71
CA GLU A 408 33.44 -9.79 -5.59
C GLU A 408 34.59 -10.46 -4.83
N GLN A 409 34.81 -10.10 -3.55
CA GLN A 409 35.81 -10.76 -2.69
C GLN A 409 35.44 -12.21 -2.38
N LEU A 410 34.19 -12.48 -1.98
CA LEU A 410 33.72 -13.85 -1.73
C LEU A 410 33.69 -14.68 -3.01
N GLN A 411 33.35 -14.07 -4.15
CA GLN A 411 33.46 -14.69 -5.46
C GLN A 411 34.91 -15.00 -5.82
N SER A 412 35.85 -14.12 -5.48
CA SER A 412 37.29 -14.37 -5.63
C SER A 412 37.79 -15.45 -4.67
N GLU A 413 37.28 -15.53 -3.45
CA GLU A 413 37.65 -16.55 -2.47
C GLU A 413 37.11 -17.93 -2.87
N LEU A 414 35.87 -17.98 -3.37
CA LEU A 414 35.29 -19.13 -4.04
C LEU A 414 36.13 -19.56 -5.26
N HIS A 415 36.70 -18.59 -5.98
CA HIS A 415 37.60 -18.84 -7.11
C HIS A 415 39.00 -19.33 -6.67
N GLN A 416 39.50 -18.87 -5.51
CA GLN A 416 40.79 -19.26 -4.94
C GLN A 416 40.79 -20.62 -4.23
N LEU A 417 39.62 -21.21 -3.95
CA LEU A 417 39.50 -22.61 -3.52
C LEU A 417 39.95 -23.64 -4.59
N VAL A 418 40.49 -23.16 -5.71
CA VAL A 418 41.06 -23.91 -6.82
C VAL A 418 42.60 -23.84 -6.77
N PRO A 419 43.34 -24.93 -6.45
CA PRO A 419 44.81 -24.87 -6.29
C PRO A 419 45.59 -25.20 -7.58
N GLU A 420 46.78 -24.61 -7.74
CA GLU A 420 47.78 -24.89 -8.79
C GLU A 420 48.75 -26.05 -8.42
N GLY A 421 48.83 -27.06 -9.30
CA GLY A 421 50.05 -27.77 -9.74
C GLY A 421 50.71 -28.88 -8.87
N PHE A 422 50.61 -30.16 -9.28
CA PHE A 422 51.73 -31.00 -9.77
C PHE A 422 51.24 -32.40 -10.26
N SER A 423 52.05 -33.01 -11.13
CA SER A 423 51.77 -34.13 -12.05
C SER A 423 51.35 -35.48 -11.45
N ILE A 424 50.46 -36.21 -12.15
CA ILE A 424 50.74 -37.46 -12.93
C ILE A 424 49.40 -37.96 -13.54
N GLU A 425 49.41 -38.21 -14.86
CA GLU A 425 48.43 -38.96 -15.70
C GLU A 425 47.11 -38.28 -16.16
N GLU A 426 47.20 -37.65 -17.34
CA GLU A 426 46.20 -36.89 -18.10
C GLU A 426 44.98 -37.68 -18.66
N HIS A 427 44.60 -38.80 -18.08
CA HIS A 427 43.40 -39.55 -18.54
C HIS A 427 42.35 -39.78 -17.45
N GLU A 428 42.72 -39.85 -16.17
CA GLU A 428 41.74 -40.06 -15.09
C GLU A 428 41.00 -38.78 -14.66
N ASN A 429 41.61 -37.61 -14.79
CA ASN A 429 41.01 -36.34 -14.32
C ASN A 429 39.94 -35.79 -15.25
N THR A 430 40.05 -35.97 -16.57
CA THR A 430 38.96 -35.66 -17.50
C THR A 430 37.76 -36.56 -17.25
N ILE A 431 37.99 -37.83 -16.88
CA ILE A 431 36.93 -38.78 -16.52
C ILE A 431 36.26 -38.36 -15.19
N LYS A 432 37.02 -37.92 -14.18
CA LYS A 432 36.48 -37.43 -12.90
C LYS A 432 35.75 -36.07 -13.01
N LYS A 433 36.23 -35.15 -13.85
CA LYS A 433 35.56 -33.86 -14.11
C LYS A 433 34.29 -34.04 -14.95
N ASN A 434 34.31 -34.92 -15.96
CA ASN A 434 33.10 -35.33 -16.68
C ASN A 434 32.13 -36.05 -15.76
N SER A 435 32.59 -36.90 -14.83
CA SER A 435 31.70 -37.60 -13.90
C SER A 435 31.03 -36.66 -12.88
N HIS A 436 31.68 -35.55 -12.50
CA HIS A 436 31.06 -34.51 -11.67
C HIS A 436 30.00 -33.72 -12.45
N ILE A 437 30.28 -33.34 -13.72
CA ILE A 437 29.25 -32.76 -14.59
C ILE A 437 28.11 -33.74 -14.82
N ASP A 438 28.40 -35.03 -15.04
CA ASP A 438 27.38 -36.07 -15.19
C ASP A 438 26.53 -36.22 -13.93
N ALA A 439 27.13 -36.08 -12.74
CA ALA A 439 26.43 -36.07 -11.47
C ALA A 439 25.51 -34.84 -11.33
N LEU A 440 25.99 -33.64 -11.67
CA LEU A 440 25.17 -32.42 -11.70
C LEU A 440 24.06 -32.49 -12.75
N GLU A 441 24.35 -33.02 -13.93
CA GLU A 441 23.36 -33.25 -15.00
C GLU A 441 22.35 -34.33 -14.59
N LYS A 442 22.76 -35.33 -13.81
CA LYS A 442 21.84 -36.32 -13.20
C LYS A 442 20.97 -35.67 -12.13
N THR A 443 21.52 -34.84 -11.26
CA THR A 443 20.75 -34.08 -10.25
C THR A 443 19.78 -33.11 -10.91
N LYS A 444 20.22 -32.37 -11.93
CA LYS A 444 19.35 -31.51 -12.75
C LYS A 444 18.22 -32.30 -13.40
N ARG A 445 18.52 -33.48 -13.97
CA ARG A 445 17.49 -34.37 -14.54
C ARG A 445 16.47 -34.80 -13.49
N LYS A 446 16.91 -35.17 -12.29
CA LYS A 446 15.99 -35.48 -11.17
C LYS A 446 15.08 -34.29 -10.84
N TYR A 447 15.62 -33.08 -10.71
CA TYR A 447 14.80 -31.89 -10.46
C TYR A 447 13.83 -31.59 -11.61
N ILE A 448 14.22 -31.82 -12.86
CA ILE A 448 13.31 -31.67 -14.02
C ILE A 448 12.17 -32.69 -13.95
N GLU A 449 12.47 -33.95 -13.63
CA GLU A 449 11.48 -35.02 -13.49
C GLU A 449 10.53 -34.75 -12.32
N GLU A 450 11.06 -34.30 -11.19
CA GLU A 450 10.30 -33.91 -10.01
C GLU A 450 9.38 -32.72 -10.32
N LYS A 451 9.93 -31.65 -10.91
CA LYS A 451 9.15 -30.49 -11.36
C LYS A 451 8.05 -30.89 -12.32
N ALA A 452 8.30 -31.82 -13.24
CA ALA A 452 7.27 -32.27 -14.18
C ALA A 452 6.09 -32.96 -13.48
N LYS A 453 6.34 -33.69 -12.39
CA LYS A 453 5.28 -34.29 -11.56
C LYS A 453 4.49 -33.23 -10.82
N ILE A 454 5.18 -32.28 -10.19
CA ILE A 454 4.54 -31.18 -9.45
C ILE A 454 3.74 -30.27 -10.38
N ASP A 455 4.29 -29.87 -11.53
CA ASP A 455 3.58 -29.07 -12.55
C ASP A 455 2.32 -29.78 -13.06
N LYS A 456 2.35 -31.12 -13.14
CA LYS A 456 1.17 -31.90 -13.52
C LYS A 456 0.09 -31.84 -12.43
N SER A 457 0.45 -32.04 -11.17
CA SER A 457 -0.47 -31.94 -10.03
C SER A 457 -1.07 -30.53 -9.91
N TYR A 458 -0.24 -29.50 -10.05
CA TYR A 458 -0.69 -28.10 -10.11
C TYR A 458 -1.67 -27.88 -11.26
N ALA A 459 -1.36 -28.34 -12.48
CA ALA A 459 -2.24 -28.17 -13.63
C ALA A 459 -3.59 -28.89 -13.45
N GLU A 460 -3.62 -30.05 -12.78
CA GLU A 460 -4.86 -30.74 -12.41
C GLU A 460 -5.70 -29.91 -11.43
N GLY A 461 -5.09 -29.35 -10.39
CA GLY A 461 -5.77 -28.47 -9.43
C GLY A 461 -6.28 -27.16 -10.05
N PHE A 462 -5.46 -26.50 -10.86
CA PHE A 462 -5.83 -25.29 -11.58
C PHE A 462 -6.95 -25.54 -12.60
N LYS A 463 -6.98 -26.72 -13.23
CA LYS A 463 -8.08 -27.09 -14.11
C LYS A 463 -9.41 -27.15 -13.37
N LEU A 464 -9.44 -27.67 -12.13
CA LEU A 464 -10.66 -27.67 -11.31
C LEU A 464 -11.12 -26.24 -11.00
N LEU A 465 -10.19 -25.32 -10.74
CA LEU A 465 -10.47 -23.88 -10.61
C LEU A 465 -11.10 -23.31 -11.87
N ALA A 466 -10.51 -23.57 -13.03
CA ALA A 466 -10.99 -23.09 -14.32
C ALA A 466 -12.38 -23.65 -14.66
N ASP A 467 -12.57 -24.97 -14.50
CA ASP A 467 -13.85 -25.63 -14.75
C ASP A 467 -14.94 -25.06 -13.83
N GLN A 468 -14.64 -24.86 -12.54
CA GLN A 468 -15.58 -24.24 -11.60
C GLN A 468 -15.87 -22.79 -11.97
N TYR A 469 -14.86 -22.01 -12.37
CA TYR A 469 -15.05 -20.62 -12.81
C TYR A 469 -16.03 -20.52 -13.97
N LEU A 470 -15.94 -21.38 -14.99
CA LEU A 470 -16.88 -21.40 -16.12
C LEU A 470 -18.34 -21.59 -15.67
N THR A 471 -18.57 -22.37 -14.62
CA THR A 471 -19.93 -22.59 -14.11
C THR A 471 -20.50 -21.36 -13.41
N ILE A 472 -19.65 -20.53 -12.82
CA ILE A 472 -20.04 -19.38 -12.01
C ILE A 472 -19.91 -18.04 -12.74
N GLU A 473 -19.21 -18.00 -13.87
CA GLU A 473 -18.88 -16.80 -14.64
C GLU A 473 -20.09 -15.91 -14.90
N ASN A 474 -21.21 -16.53 -15.33
CA ASN A 474 -22.48 -15.85 -15.60
C ASN A 474 -23.12 -15.16 -14.38
N LYS A 475 -22.69 -15.51 -13.16
CA LYS A 475 -23.11 -14.86 -11.90
C LYS A 475 -22.03 -13.90 -11.39
N PHE A 476 -20.76 -14.29 -11.41
CA PHE A 476 -19.65 -13.52 -10.86
C PHE A 476 -19.26 -12.30 -11.71
N VAL A 477 -19.05 -12.48 -13.02
CA VAL A 477 -18.55 -11.41 -13.91
C VAL A 477 -19.52 -10.22 -13.98
N PRO A 478 -20.86 -10.42 -14.03
CA PRO A 478 -21.79 -9.30 -13.97
C PRO A 478 -21.70 -8.48 -12.68
N LEU A 479 -21.43 -9.10 -11.52
CA LEU A 479 -21.25 -8.37 -10.26
C LEU A 479 -20.03 -7.45 -10.32
N PHE A 480 -18.90 -7.98 -10.78
CA PHE A 480 -17.69 -7.20 -11.00
C PHE A 480 -17.92 -6.08 -12.03
N LYS A 481 -18.47 -6.39 -13.20
CA LYS A 481 -18.75 -5.43 -14.28
C LYS A 481 -19.63 -4.29 -13.78
N LYS A 482 -20.69 -4.60 -13.01
CA LYS A 482 -21.60 -3.61 -12.45
C LYS A 482 -20.92 -2.64 -11.46
N LEU A 483 -19.90 -3.07 -10.72
CA LEU A 483 -19.16 -2.21 -9.80
C LEU A 483 -18.03 -1.46 -10.53
N ALA A 484 -17.23 -2.14 -11.33
CA ALA A 484 -16.09 -1.55 -12.03
C ALA A 484 -16.51 -0.52 -13.09
N GLN A 485 -17.57 -0.78 -13.87
CA GLN A 485 -18.08 0.16 -14.86
C GLN A 485 -18.62 1.45 -14.21
N LYS A 486 -19.17 1.35 -12.99
CA LYS A 486 -19.66 2.51 -12.26
C LYS A 486 -18.55 3.49 -11.95
N PHE A 487 -17.38 2.98 -11.57
CA PHE A 487 -16.21 3.81 -11.33
C PHE A 487 -15.56 4.30 -12.65
N ILE A 488 -15.26 3.41 -13.59
CA ILE A 488 -14.47 3.76 -14.78
C ILE A 488 -15.27 4.59 -15.79
N GLY A 489 -16.59 4.37 -15.87
CA GLY A 489 -17.44 5.00 -16.88
C GLY A 489 -17.31 4.42 -18.29
N VAL A 490 -16.50 3.38 -18.48
CA VAL A 490 -16.42 2.61 -19.73
C VAL A 490 -16.63 1.12 -19.47
N GLU A 491 -16.81 0.36 -20.54
CA GLU A 491 -16.98 -1.08 -20.44
C GLU A 491 -15.73 -1.78 -19.89
N VAL A 492 -15.94 -2.59 -18.85
CA VAL A 492 -14.91 -3.39 -18.19
C VAL A 492 -15.33 -4.85 -18.24
N GLU A 493 -14.39 -5.73 -18.57
CA GLU A 493 -14.57 -7.17 -18.57
C GLU A 493 -13.38 -7.86 -17.91
N ILE A 494 -13.63 -9.03 -17.35
CA ILE A 494 -12.60 -9.93 -16.82
C ILE A 494 -12.81 -11.30 -17.43
N ASN A 495 -11.71 -11.91 -17.84
CA ASN A 495 -11.71 -13.28 -18.34
C ASN A 495 -10.64 -14.06 -17.60
N MET A 496 -10.94 -15.30 -17.21
CA MET A 496 -9.91 -16.18 -16.70
C MET A 496 -9.01 -16.65 -17.85
N ASP A 497 -7.69 -16.67 -17.66
CA ASP A 497 -6.74 -17.13 -18.69
C ASP A 497 -6.81 -18.66 -18.79
N MET A 498 -7.84 -19.16 -19.46
CA MET A 498 -8.16 -20.58 -19.62
C MET A 498 -7.64 -21.14 -20.94
N SER A 499 -6.43 -20.81 -21.37
CA SER A 499 -5.97 -21.30 -22.68
C SER A 499 -5.80 -22.84 -22.63
N PRO A 500 -6.67 -23.63 -23.31
CA PRO A 500 -6.77 -25.09 -23.09
C PRO A 500 -5.52 -25.87 -23.50
N ASN A 501 -4.63 -25.23 -24.27
CA ASN A 501 -3.37 -25.78 -24.75
C ASN A 501 -2.14 -25.12 -24.11
N LYS A 502 -2.29 -24.15 -23.20
CA LYS A 502 -1.16 -23.58 -22.46
C LYS A 502 -1.15 -24.13 -21.04
N LYS A 503 0.03 -24.53 -20.60
CA LYS A 503 0.25 -24.80 -19.17
C LYS A 503 -0.05 -23.53 -18.37
N PRO A 504 -0.73 -23.62 -17.22
CA PRO A 504 -0.95 -22.47 -16.36
C PRO A 504 0.41 -21.84 -16.01
N ASN A 505 0.47 -20.51 -16.06
CA ASN A 505 1.70 -19.77 -15.82
C ASN A 505 1.72 -19.25 -14.39
N HIS A 506 2.56 -19.85 -13.56
CA HIS A 506 2.74 -19.50 -12.14
C HIS A 506 2.90 -17.98 -11.89
N LYS A 507 3.54 -17.27 -12.84
CA LYS A 507 3.87 -15.84 -12.72
C LYS A 507 2.77 -14.87 -13.15
N LYS A 508 1.69 -15.35 -13.78
CA LYS A 508 0.63 -14.48 -14.27
C LYS A 508 -0.63 -14.62 -13.41
N PRO A 509 -1.30 -13.52 -13.07
CA PRO A 509 -2.60 -13.59 -12.42
C PRO A 509 -3.58 -14.43 -13.25
N PRO A 510 -4.44 -15.23 -12.61
CA PRO A 510 -5.42 -16.06 -13.31
C PRO A 510 -6.49 -15.27 -14.06
N LEU A 511 -6.72 -14.00 -13.73
CA LEU A 511 -7.69 -13.13 -14.41
C LEU A 511 -6.99 -12.08 -15.28
N SER A 512 -7.52 -11.87 -16.47
CA SER A 512 -7.13 -10.82 -17.40
C SER A 512 -8.20 -9.74 -17.46
N LEU A 513 -7.79 -8.48 -17.33
CA LEU A 513 -8.65 -7.31 -17.39
C LEU A 513 -8.75 -6.76 -18.81
N PHE A 514 -9.95 -6.38 -19.23
CA PHE A 514 -10.22 -5.69 -20.48
C PHE A 514 -10.97 -4.39 -20.20
N ILE A 515 -10.50 -3.28 -20.77
CA ILE A 515 -11.14 -1.96 -20.66
C ILE A 515 -11.36 -1.42 -22.07
N GLY A 516 -12.62 -1.14 -22.42
CA GLY A 516 -12.99 -0.68 -23.76
C GLY A 516 -12.52 -1.64 -24.86
N GLY A 517 -12.57 -2.95 -24.61
CA GLY A 517 -12.11 -3.99 -25.53
C GLY A 517 -10.59 -4.20 -25.62
N SER A 518 -9.78 -3.40 -24.91
CA SER A 518 -8.32 -3.56 -24.88
C SER A 518 -7.88 -4.34 -23.64
N ALA A 519 -7.06 -5.38 -23.83
CA ALA A 519 -6.45 -6.11 -22.73
C ALA A 519 -5.49 -5.19 -21.94
N ARG A 520 -5.55 -5.27 -20.62
CA ARG A 520 -4.69 -4.57 -19.66
C ARG A 520 -3.94 -5.60 -18.84
N ALA A 521 -2.76 -5.98 -19.33
CA ALA A 521 -1.99 -7.08 -18.74
C ALA A 521 -1.13 -6.62 -17.57
N ALA A 522 -0.52 -5.43 -17.68
CA ALA A 522 0.39 -4.91 -16.68
C ALA A 522 -0.21 -3.79 -15.83
N LYS A 523 0.16 -3.75 -14.55
CA LYS A 523 -0.28 -2.73 -13.58
C LYS A 523 -0.02 -1.29 -14.08
N HIS A 524 1.08 -1.05 -14.79
CA HIS A 524 1.46 0.30 -15.25
C HIS A 524 0.61 0.83 -16.42
N GLU A 525 -0.26 0.01 -17.01
CA GLU A 525 -1.15 0.43 -18.10
C GLU A 525 -2.39 1.20 -17.61
N LEU A 526 -2.53 1.37 -16.30
CA LEU A 526 -3.63 2.07 -15.63
C LEU A 526 -3.10 3.16 -14.71
N SER A 527 -3.86 4.24 -14.58
CA SER A 527 -3.63 5.26 -13.55
C SER A 527 -3.81 4.67 -12.15
N GLU A 528 -3.26 5.36 -11.13
CA GLU A 528 -3.31 4.88 -9.76
C GLU A 528 -4.72 4.64 -9.22
N SER A 529 -5.59 5.64 -9.35
CA SER A 529 -6.99 5.53 -8.97
C SER A 529 -7.70 4.39 -9.69
N GLN A 530 -7.46 4.21 -10.99
CA GLN A 530 -8.02 3.07 -11.74
C GLN A 530 -7.60 1.73 -11.16
N ARG A 531 -6.32 1.56 -10.80
CA ARG A 531 -5.85 0.31 -10.19
C ARG A 531 -6.56 0.03 -8.88
N PHE A 532 -6.67 1.04 -8.01
CA PHE A 532 -7.25 0.89 -6.69
C PHE A 532 -8.74 0.53 -6.75
N PHE A 533 -9.52 1.27 -7.53
CA PHE A 533 -10.98 1.05 -7.56
C PHE A 533 -11.39 -0.15 -8.39
N ILE A 534 -10.60 -0.58 -9.38
CA ILE A 534 -10.79 -1.89 -10.03
C ILE A 534 -10.54 -3.03 -9.05
N ASP A 535 -9.49 -2.93 -8.24
CA ASP A 535 -9.17 -3.93 -7.23
C ASP A 535 -10.23 -3.99 -6.13
N ILE A 536 -10.70 -2.83 -5.65
CA ILE A 536 -11.82 -2.75 -4.69
C ILE A 536 -13.09 -3.36 -5.30
N ALA A 537 -13.40 -3.08 -6.57
CA ALA A 537 -14.55 -3.68 -7.25
C ALA A 537 -14.42 -5.21 -7.35
N LEU A 538 -13.22 -5.74 -7.62
CA LEU A 538 -12.94 -7.17 -7.59
C LEU A 538 -13.21 -7.73 -6.18
N LYS A 539 -12.62 -7.14 -5.14
CA LYS A 539 -12.80 -7.56 -3.75
C LYS A 539 -14.28 -7.58 -3.33
N MET A 540 -15.01 -6.51 -3.62
CA MET A 540 -16.45 -6.40 -3.38
C MET A 540 -17.24 -7.49 -4.11
N SER A 541 -16.91 -7.76 -5.38
CA SER A 541 -17.56 -8.80 -6.17
C SER A 541 -17.29 -10.21 -5.63
N LEU A 542 -16.08 -10.48 -5.14
CA LEU A 542 -15.73 -11.75 -4.49
C LEU A 542 -16.54 -11.94 -3.21
N ILE A 543 -16.66 -10.90 -2.37
CA ILE A 543 -17.47 -10.95 -1.15
C ILE A 543 -18.94 -11.25 -1.50
N GLN A 544 -19.54 -10.47 -2.39
CA GLN A 544 -20.95 -10.64 -2.80
C GLN A 544 -21.24 -12.00 -3.42
N PHE A 545 -20.27 -12.57 -4.11
CA PHE A 545 -20.42 -13.87 -4.75
C PHE A 545 -20.26 -15.02 -3.74
N ALA A 546 -19.24 -14.95 -2.89
CA ALA A 546 -18.81 -16.05 -2.03
C ALA A 546 -19.75 -16.27 -0.83
N THR A 547 -20.42 -15.22 -0.35
CA THR A 547 -21.37 -15.29 0.78
C THR A 547 -22.81 -15.51 0.32
N LYS A 548 -23.70 -15.90 1.24
CA LYS A 548 -25.12 -16.11 0.94
C LYS A 548 -25.80 -14.78 0.59
N GLU A 549 -26.91 -14.83 -0.14
CA GLU A 549 -27.58 -13.60 -0.60
C GLU A 549 -28.19 -12.76 0.53
N ASP A 550 -28.56 -13.41 1.63
CA ASP A 550 -29.12 -12.83 2.85
C ASP A 550 -28.06 -12.48 3.91
N GLU A 551 -26.81 -12.85 3.68
CA GLU A 551 -25.70 -12.57 4.59
C GLU A 551 -25.15 -11.16 4.36
N ASN A 552 -25.21 -10.33 5.40
CA ASN A 552 -24.64 -8.98 5.40
C ASN A 552 -23.23 -9.04 6.01
N VAL A 553 -22.21 -8.70 5.22
CA VAL A 553 -20.78 -8.76 5.61
C VAL A 553 -20.19 -7.36 5.68
N THR A 554 -19.27 -7.09 6.61
CA THR A 554 -18.58 -5.79 6.68
C THR A 554 -17.26 -5.81 5.90
N MET A 555 -17.10 -4.89 4.94
CA MET A 555 -15.81 -4.59 4.30
C MET A 555 -15.17 -3.37 4.94
N LEU A 556 -13.84 -3.40 5.14
CA LEU A 556 -13.04 -2.33 5.73
C LEU A 556 -12.31 -1.56 4.62
N LEU A 557 -12.54 -0.26 4.50
CA LEU A 557 -11.98 0.54 3.41
C LEU A 557 -11.28 1.80 3.92
N ASP A 558 -9.98 1.91 3.70
CA ASP A 558 -9.27 3.18 3.74
C ASP A 558 -9.33 3.81 2.34
N THR A 559 -10.10 4.88 2.20
CA THR A 559 -10.39 5.41 0.86
C THR A 559 -9.16 6.11 0.28
N PRO A 560 -8.66 5.71 -0.90
CA PRO A 560 -7.45 6.29 -1.51
C PRO A 560 -7.77 7.59 -2.26
N GLU A 561 -8.31 8.57 -1.54
CA GLU A 561 -8.88 9.81 -2.09
C GLU A 561 -7.85 10.71 -2.75
N GLY A 562 -6.60 10.69 -2.26
CA GLY A 562 -5.51 11.53 -2.78
C GLY A 562 -5.15 11.28 -4.25
N SER A 563 -5.71 10.23 -4.87
CA SER A 563 -5.51 9.87 -6.28
C SER A 563 -6.67 10.27 -7.20
N LEU A 564 -7.75 10.85 -6.66
CA LEU A 564 -9.00 11.10 -7.38
C LEU A 564 -9.20 12.58 -7.71
N ASP A 565 -9.94 12.82 -8.80
CA ASP A 565 -10.59 14.11 -9.04
C ASP A 565 -12.05 14.08 -8.59
N ILE A 566 -12.67 15.26 -8.55
CA ILE A 566 -14.07 15.47 -8.12
C ILE A 566 -15.07 14.60 -8.88
N ALA A 567 -14.85 14.33 -10.18
CA ALA A 567 -15.79 13.53 -10.98
C ALA A 567 -15.69 12.05 -10.61
N TYR A 568 -14.48 11.54 -10.43
CA TYR A 568 -14.26 10.16 -10.00
C TYR A 568 -14.67 9.93 -8.53
N GLU A 569 -14.53 10.92 -7.65
CA GLU A 569 -15.05 10.82 -6.26
C GLU A 569 -16.56 10.53 -6.23
N ALA A 570 -17.36 11.22 -7.04
CA ALA A 570 -18.80 10.96 -7.12
C ALA A 570 -19.09 9.53 -7.62
N MET A 571 -18.33 9.04 -8.60
CA MET A 571 -18.49 7.68 -9.12
C MET A 571 -18.10 6.60 -8.10
N VAL A 572 -17.07 6.86 -7.29
CA VAL A 572 -16.70 6.01 -6.15
C VAL A 572 -17.83 5.95 -5.12
N GLY A 573 -18.43 7.11 -4.79
CA GLY A 573 -19.59 7.16 -3.91
C GLY A 573 -20.75 6.30 -4.41
N GLU A 574 -21.06 6.33 -5.72
CA GLU A 574 -22.07 5.42 -6.31
C GLU A 574 -21.70 3.94 -6.20
N MET A 575 -20.44 3.60 -6.51
CA MET A 575 -19.96 2.22 -6.43
C MET A 575 -20.11 1.67 -5.01
N PHE A 576 -19.72 2.45 -4.00
CA PHE A 576 -19.84 2.08 -2.60
C PHE A 576 -21.30 1.98 -2.15
N SER A 577 -22.17 2.92 -2.54
CA SER A 577 -23.61 2.82 -2.25
C SER A 577 -24.21 1.54 -2.81
N GLN A 578 -23.77 1.11 -3.99
CA GLN A 578 -24.27 -0.11 -4.63
C GLN A 578 -23.86 -1.37 -3.87
N PHE A 579 -22.64 -1.41 -3.33
CA PHE A 579 -22.20 -2.51 -2.45
C PHE A 579 -22.99 -2.51 -1.14
N ALA A 580 -23.21 -1.32 -0.56
CA ALA A 580 -23.94 -1.10 0.68
C ALA A 580 -25.44 -1.48 0.64
N LEU A 581 -25.97 -1.84 -0.52
CA LEU A 581 -27.35 -2.33 -0.64
C LEU A 581 -27.53 -3.71 0.01
N LYS A 582 -26.48 -4.55 0.01
CA LYS A 582 -26.50 -5.91 0.56
C LYS A 582 -25.53 -6.11 1.72
N ASN A 583 -24.38 -5.42 1.68
CA ASN A 583 -23.29 -5.57 2.63
C ASN A 583 -23.08 -4.29 3.42
N SER A 584 -22.24 -4.37 4.45
CA SER A 584 -21.84 -3.21 5.25
C SER A 584 -20.46 -2.71 4.84
N LEU A 585 -20.23 -1.41 5.00
CA LEU A 585 -18.97 -0.71 4.79
C LEU A 585 -18.56 -0.03 6.09
N PHE A 586 -17.35 -0.31 6.55
CA PHE A 586 -16.65 0.56 7.49
C PHE A 586 -15.56 1.28 6.69
N LEU A 587 -15.72 2.59 6.48
CA LEU A 587 -14.79 3.36 5.67
C LEU A 587 -14.15 4.51 6.43
N THR A 588 -12.87 4.74 6.21
CA THR A 588 -12.18 5.96 6.63
C THR A 588 -12.06 6.92 5.46
N ALA A 589 -12.41 8.20 5.68
CA ALA A 589 -12.41 9.21 4.64
C ALA A 589 -11.88 10.56 5.15
N ASN A 590 -11.25 11.32 4.28
CA ASN A 590 -10.84 12.69 4.56
C ASN A 590 -12.02 13.65 4.36
N LEU A 591 -12.09 14.67 5.21
CA LEU A 591 -13.13 15.70 5.13
C LEU A 591 -13.09 16.50 3.82
N ASN A 592 -11.89 16.64 3.25
CA ASN A 592 -11.69 17.37 1.99
C ASN A 592 -12.25 16.62 0.78
N SER A 593 -12.49 15.31 0.90
CA SER A 593 -12.97 14.41 -0.16
C SER A 593 -14.50 14.41 -0.20
N SER A 594 -15.09 15.61 -0.29
CA SER A 594 -16.49 15.84 0.05
C SER A 594 -17.47 15.13 -0.89
N LYS A 595 -17.06 14.71 -2.09
CA LYS A 595 -17.98 14.11 -3.07
C LYS A 595 -18.23 12.63 -2.89
N ILE A 596 -17.28 11.85 -2.37
CA ILE A 596 -17.55 10.45 -2.00
C ILE A 596 -18.62 10.42 -0.91
N LEU A 597 -18.41 11.21 0.15
CA LEU A 597 -19.27 11.23 1.33
C LEU A 597 -20.65 11.81 1.06
N THR A 598 -20.75 12.92 0.32
CA THR A 598 -22.05 13.50 -0.04
C THR A 598 -22.85 12.61 -0.98
N GLN A 599 -22.20 11.92 -1.92
CA GLN A 599 -22.88 10.97 -2.80
C GLN A 599 -23.34 9.71 -2.03
N LEU A 600 -22.52 9.18 -1.13
CA LEU A 600 -22.92 8.11 -0.21
C LEU A 600 -24.11 8.54 0.65
N ALA A 601 -24.03 9.72 1.27
CA ALA A 601 -25.09 10.27 2.10
C ALA A 601 -26.40 10.40 1.34
N LYS A 602 -26.35 10.92 0.11
CA LYS A 602 -27.51 11.07 -0.77
C LYS A 602 -28.18 9.74 -1.11
N ASN A 603 -27.40 8.68 -1.33
CA ASN A 603 -27.91 7.39 -1.79
C ASN A 603 -28.34 6.47 -0.63
N CYS A 604 -27.63 6.53 0.50
CA CYS A 604 -27.88 5.67 1.66
C CYS A 604 -28.81 6.33 2.69
N GLY A 605 -28.74 7.65 2.83
CA GLY A 605 -29.49 8.43 3.82
C GLY A 605 -29.13 8.11 5.28
N HIS A 606 -29.64 8.91 6.21
CA HIS A 606 -29.42 8.74 7.66
C HIS A 606 -29.89 7.37 8.22
N GLN A 607 -30.80 6.69 7.52
CA GLN A 607 -31.27 5.37 7.97
C GLN A 607 -30.19 4.29 7.88
N LYS A 608 -29.35 4.34 6.83
CA LYS A 608 -28.32 3.33 6.55
C LYS A 608 -26.89 3.84 6.73
N MET A 609 -26.66 5.14 6.77
CA MET A 609 -25.34 5.73 6.89
C MET A 609 -25.17 6.50 8.20
N HIS A 610 -24.03 6.28 8.85
CA HIS A 610 -23.53 7.06 9.98
C HIS A 610 -22.20 7.71 9.62
N VAL A 611 -22.00 8.95 10.05
CA VAL A 611 -20.75 9.70 9.86
C VAL A 611 -20.22 10.09 11.22
N GLU A 612 -19.10 9.49 11.60
CA GLU A 612 -18.42 9.72 12.86
C GLU A 612 -17.33 10.79 12.68
N ARG A 613 -17.29 11.78 13.58
CA ARG A 613 -16.40 12.94 13.50
C ARG A 613 -15.14 12.72 14.35
N MET A 614 -13.98 12.53 13.71
CA MET A 614 -12.71 12.32 14.43
C MET A 614 -12.04 13.59 14.96
N THR A 615 -12.47 14.78 14.53
CA THR A 615 -11.85 16.04 14.97
C THR A 615 -11.93 16.24 16.50
N GLY A 616 -12.88 15.56 17.15
CA GLY A 616 -13.02 15.51 18.60
C GLY A 616 -12.13 14.50 19.33
N TRP A 617 -11.38 13.63 18.63
CA TRP A 617 -10.66 12.51 19.25
C TRP A 617 -9.17 12.80 19.48
N ALA A 618 -8.55 13.54 18.58
CA ALA A 618 -7.13 13.85 18.60
C ALA A 618 -6.88 15.37 18.63
N ASP A 619 -5.68 15.75 19.03
CA ASP A 619 -5.24 17.14 18.95
C ASP A 619 -5.08 17.56 17.49
N LEU A 620 -5.71 18.68 17.14
CA LEU A 620 -5.58 19.27 15.82
C LEU A 620 -4.26 20.05 15.75
N SER A 621 -3.52 19.90 14.66
CA SER A 621 -2.35 20.75 14.39
C SER A 621 -2.78 22.21 14.20
N GLN A 622 -1.84 23.16 14.32
CA GLN A 622 -2.18 24.59 14.14
C GLN A 622 -2.88 24.84 12.80
N VAL A 623 -2.38 24.23 11.72
CA VAL A 623 -2.97 24.33 10.37
C VAL A 623 -4.41 23.81 10.34
N GLN A 624 -4.70 22.74 11.10
CA GLN A 624 -6.05 22.16 11.20
C GLN A 624 -6.99 23.00 12.06
N GLN A 625 -6.48 23.60 13.15
CA GLN A 625 -7.25 24.52 13.98
C GLN A 625 -7.65 25.77 13.19
N ASP A 626 -6.72 26.35 12.43
CA ASP A 626 -6.97 27.51 11.58
C ASP A 626 -8.02 27.21 10.48
N SER A 627 -8.20 25.93 10.14
CA SER A 627 -9.14 25.45 9.11
C SER A 627 -10.42 24.83 9.67
N GLU A 628 -10.69 24.94 10.98
CA GLU A 628 -11.80 24.24 11.65
C GLU A 628 -13.18 24.66 11.10
N GLY A 629 -13.33 25.92 10.67
CA GLY A 629 -14.54 26.40 9.99
C GLY A 629 -14.85 25.60 8.73
N LEU A 630 -13.84 25.27 7.92
CA LEU A 630 -14.01 24.48 6.70
C LEU A 630 -14.45 23.05 7.00
N PHE A 631 -13.97 22.47 8.11
CA PHE A 631 -14.41 21.15 8.53
C PHE A 631 -15.89 21.14 8.93
N ASN A 632 -16.34 22.16 9.67
CA ASN A 632 -17.74 22.28 10.05
C ASN A 632 -18.64 22.45 8.82
N ASP A 633 -18.24 23.28 7.85
CA ASP A 633 -18.98 23.46 6.60
C ASP A 633 -19.10 22.14 5.81
N ALA A 634 -18.00 21.37 5.71
CA ALA A 634 -18.01 20.06 5.06
C ALA A 634 -18.93 19.06 5.76
N TYR A 635 -18.91 19.03 7.10
CA TYR A 635 -19.81 18.21 7.89
C TYR A 635 -21.28 18.59 7.70
N ASP A 636 -21.58 19.88 7.64
CA ASP A 636 -22.92 20.38 7.43
C ASP A 636 -23.43 20.08 6.01
N GLU A 637 -22.56 20.12 5.00
CA GLU A 637 -22.90 19.67 3.64
C GLU A 637 -23.28 18.18 3.63
N ILE A 638 -22.50 17.32 4.30
CA ILE A 638 -22.80 15.89 4.40
C ILE A 638 -24.11 15.66 5.17
N ALA A 639 -24.33 16.36 6.29
CA ALA A 639 -25.55 16.25 7.09
C ALA A 639 -26.82 16.62 6.29
N LYS A 640 -26.75 17.69 5.48
CA LYS A 640 -27.85 18.07 4.57
C LYS A 640 -28.20 16.95 3.60
N HIS A 641 -27.21 16.23 3.08
CA HIS A 641 -27.43 15.10 2.17
C HIS A 641 -27.90 13.83 2.87
N LEU A 642 -27.55 13.62 4.15
CA LEU A 642 -28.09 12.53 4.97
C LEU A 642 -29.59 12.70 5.25
N GLY A 643 -30.11 13.92 5.15
CA GLY A 643 -31.47 14.28 5.52
C GLY A 643 -31.67 14.34 7.04
N ALA A 644 -30.61 14.70 7.77
CA ALA A 644 -30.58 14.84 9.23
C ALA A 644 -30.85 16.29 9.66
#